data_AF-A0A536EDX3-F1
#
_entry.id   AF-A0A536EDX3-F1
#
_cell.length_a   1.000
_cell.length_b   1.000
_cell.length_c   1.000
_cell.angle_alpha   90.00
_cell.angle_beta   90.00
_cell.angle_gamma   90.00
#
_symmetry.space_group_name_H-M   'P 1'
#
loop_
_entity.id
_entity.type
_entity.pdbx_description
1 polymer ?
#
loop_
_entity_poly.entity_id
_entity_poly.type
_entity_poly.pdbx_seq_one_letter_code
_entity_poly.pdbx_strand_id
1 'polypeptide(L)'
;MDPELEDLFRDDPSLGETARLLRAARPDPEPDQHFRNRLRVQLVAEAQRSLRPRGLRRWLRVGPGHLAWAGAALGTAAIAATAVALFSTHVVDHQTVTAYSTIAARHAVSPSDVITVAFNQPMNHARVEGGLHIEPATQVTTTWKGNDLVITPLHHLAGNTPYTVTIVKPALVAASGATAAKPLQISFGTAPTPPPAPAAAPPPALQLADLGAVAGGSSVLFAPDGAVVSTAGYPPATASSPSPGATARPTPTAVSSPTTSPPPGSSSSPALLEYGATGSSTSLGPAATAAGFAPGGASLAAAVSDGSGGSEIIVSQADGTQSHVLVDSRAPIVALTWATGGTIVYATSSSIASVDLAGATHQLATPAGNVVELAPGGAYAYLAPSGGQSGQLLDINAGSSRALNGATDGVAFSGDGSTVAWVSTAGAQPTLVTEPVGRDASASVSVPDPEAGITSLALNHDGTAIAYTLTPDTGAAKLVVAQLPSGTPSAIGPATSSAVFSPRGDALALLTASSGGMEAQRGSIPGSAPASTTAIPVGANSTLRAFVDAQARGDSATLTPLTASGVDAAARTPSRLSRSYVVDAVVQSDGSVKASVELIVDPTTSASAQIADETLTLSTAGPGQPYLVTGLKVTPLHNESSGPHVVNVSRTATHAGFIVQISFDSDLNPLTVPGAFSVVTADGTQLMPEIAYNPDSRTAVVTLPRASTGRLTLTVGSALRDVNGQAIASAFHTQVLAG
;
A
#
# COMPACT_ATOMS: atom_id res chain seq x y z
N MET A 1 -27.98 24.35 14.39
CA MET A 1 -28.66 24.85 13.18
C MET A 1 -27.74 25.91 12.63
N ASP A 2 -27.36 25.75 11.37
CA ASP A 2 -26.49 26.68 10.66
C ASP A 2 -27.27 27.98 10.40
N PRO A 3 -26.75 29.17 10.74
CA PRO A 3 -27.46 30.42 10.49
C PRO A 3 -27.77 30.68 9.01
N GLU A 4 -27.03 30.07 8.08
CA GLU A 4 -27.29 30.19 6.63
C GLU A 4 -28.53 29.40 6.17
N LEU A 5 -28.90 28.34 6.89
CA LEU A 5 -30.11 27.56 6.59
C LEU A 5 -31.38 28.26 7.04
N GLU A 6 -31.31 29.08 8.09
CA GLU A 6 -32.47 29.78 8.64
C GLU A 6 -33.01 30.89 7.70
N ASP A 7 -32.15 31.42 6.82
CA ASP A 7 -32.54 32.41 5.81
C ASP A 7 -33.23 31.74 4.60
N LEU A 8 -32.79 30.53 4.23
CA LEU A 8 -33.38 29.76 3.12
C LEU A 8 -34.79 29.24 3.43
N PHE A 9 -35.10 28.97 4.70
CA PHE A 9 -36.42 28.48 5.13
C PHE A 9 -37.43 29.59 5.45
N ARG A 10 -37.04 30.86 5.30
CA ARG A 10 -37.92 32.01 5.55
C ARG A 10 -38.91 32.23 4.40
N ASP A 11 -38.53 31.83 3.18
CA ASP A 11 -39.32 32.08 1.96
C ASP A 11 -40.33 30.98 1.62
N ASP A 12 -40.18 29.77 2.19
CA ASP A 12 -41.12 28.67 1.94
C ASP A 12 -41.34 27.77 3.18
N PRO A 13 -42.38 28.04 3.99
CA PRO A 13 -42.66 27.27 5.21
C PRO A 13 -43.06 25.81 4.93
N SER A 14 -43.46 25.49 3.69
CA SER A 14 -43.84 24.12 3.29
C SER A 14 -42.63 23.19 3.18
N LEU A 15 -41.45 23.73 2.86
CA LEU A 15 -40.18 23.00 2.83
C LEU A 15 -39.69 22.64 4.25
N GLY A 16 -39.99 23.49 5.24
CA GLY A 16 -39.69 23.21 6.65
C GLY A 16 -40.52 22.06 7.21
N GLU A 17 -41.78 21.96 6.80
CA GLU A 17 -42.70 20.90 7.24
C GLU A 17 -42.41 19.57 6.54
N THR A 18 -42.10 19.59 5.23
CA THR A 18 -41.62 18.40 4.51
C THR A 18 -40.24 17.94 4.98
N ALA A 19 -39.32 18.83 5.34
CA ALA A 19 -38.04 18.44 5.93
C ALA A 19 -38.20 17.81 7.33
N ARG A 20 -39.18 18.27 8.12
CA ARG A 20 -39.54 17.62 9.41
C ARG A 20 -40.19 16.25 9.20
N LEU A 21 -41.08 16.11 8.22
CA LEU A 21 -41.72 14.82 7.90
C LEU A 21 -40.73 13.82 7.28
N LEU A 22 -39.80 14.26 6.42
CA LEU A 22 -38.71 13.43 5.88
C LEU A 22 -37.70 13.01 6.95
N ARG A 23 -37.52 13.83 8.00
CA ARG A 23 -36.69 13.47 9.16
C ARG A 23 -37.39 12.49 10.09
N ALA A 24 -38.70 12.66 10.30
CA ALA A 24 -39.50 11.75 11.14
C ALA A 24 -39.81 10.39 10.47
N ALA A 25 -39.73 10.31 9.14
CA ALA A 25 -39.97 9.09 8.37
C ALA A 25 -38.71 8.24 8.11
N ARG A 26 -37.51 8.67 8.54
CA ARG A 26 -36.32 7.81 8.49
C ARG A 26 -36.31 6.89 9.71
N PRO A 27 -36.34 5.56 9.54
CA PRO A 27 -36.02 4.66 10.65
C PRO A 27 -34.58 4.94 11.08
N ASP A 28 -34.36 5.09 12.40
CA ASP A 28 -33.01 5.25 12.95
C ASP A 28 -32.16 4.05 12.51
N PRO A 29 -31.06 4.26 11.77
CA PRO A 29 -30.14 3.17 11.50
C PRO A 29 -29.55 2.74 12.84
N GLU A 30 -29.73 1.47 13.20
CA GLU A 30 -29.01 0.92 14.34
C GLU A 30 -27.51 1.20 14.10
N PRO A 31 -26.84 1.93 15.01
CA PRO A 31 -25.46 2.29 14.81
C PRO A 31 -24.62 1.01 14.84
N ASP A 32 -24.04 0.69 13.69
CA ASP A 32 -23.15 -0.43 13.46
C ASP A 32 -22.08 -0.51 14.58
N GLN A 33 -21.76 -1.73 15.00
CA GLN A 33 -20.85 -2.03 16.10
C GLN A 33 -19.46 -1.41 15.87
N HIS A 34 -19.06 -1.25 14.61
CA HIS A 34 -17.84 -0.54 14.21
C HIS A 34 -17.91 0.98 14.44
N PHE A 35 -19.07 1.60 14.29
CA PHE A 35 -19.26 3.03 14.59
C PHE A 35 -19.21 3.27 16.10
N ARG A 36 -19.84 2.40 16.90
CA ARG A 36 -19.77 2.46 18.38
C ARG A 36 -18.33 2.31 18.89
N ASN A 37 -17.55 1.42 18.30
CA ASN A 37 -16.14 1.24 18.63
C ASN A 37 -15.29 2.47 18.23
N ARG A 38 -15.51 3.04 17.04
CA ARG A 38 -14.84 4.28 16.61
C ARG A 38 -15.20 5.48 17.48
N LEU A 39 -16.47 5.63 17.86
CA LEU A 39 -16.93 6.71 18.74
C LEU A 39 -16.31 6.62 20.14
N ARG A 40 -16.15 5.39 20.67
CA ARG A 40 -15.44 5.14 21.94
C ARG A 40 -13.97 5.54 21.85
N VAL A 41 -13.29 5.18 20.76
CA VAL A 41 -11.89 5.55 20.54
C VAL A 41 -11.73 7.06 20.39
N GLN A 42 -12.63 7.72 19.66
CA GLN A 42 -12.64 9.18 19.53
C GLN A 42 -12.93 9.88 20.85
N LEU A 43 -13.90 9.42 21.65
CA LEU A 43 -14.19 10.02 22.96
C LEU A 43 -13.05 9.83 23.96
N VAL A 44 -12.34 8.71 23.91
CA VAL A 44 -11.15 8.47 24.75
C VAL A 44 -9.96 9.33 24.29
N ALA A 45 -9.78 9.50 22.98
CA ALA A 45 -8.73 10.36 22.42
C ALA A 45 -9.00 11.86 22.69
N GLU A 46 -10.26 12.30 22.59
CA GLU A 46 -10.68 13.67 22.88
C GLU A 46 -10.53 13.98 24.38
N ALA A 47 -10.92 13.03 25.24
CA ALA A 47 -10.72 13.12 26.69
C ALA A 47 -9.23 13.23 27.07
N GLN A 48 -8.33 12.53 26.37
CA GLN A 48 -6.89 12.64 26.60
C GLN A 48 -6.29 13.96 26.09
N ARG A 49 -6.83 14.54 25.01
CA ARG A 49 -6.40 15.86 24.51
C ARG A 49 -6.85 17.01 25.42
N SER A 50 -8.02 16.91 26.04
CA SER A 50 -8.53 17.92 26.98
C SER A 50 -7.75 18.02 28.30
N LEU A 51 -6.82 17.10 28.58
CA LEU A 51 -6.12 16.99 29.88
C LEU A 51 -4.67 17.50 29.90
N ARG A 52 -4.22 18.27 28.91
CA ARG A 52 -2.91 18.96 28.98
C ARG A 52 -3.04 20.31 29.71
N PRO A 53 -2.39 20.53 30.88
CA PRO A 53 -2.46 21.81 31.56
C PRO A 53 -1.60 22.87 30.84
N ARG A 54 -2.24 23.91 30.29
CA ARG A 54 -1.58 25.15 29.87
C ARG A 54 -1.31 26.01 31.10
N GLY A 55 -0.05 26.45 31.27
CA GLY A 55 0.43 27.16 32.45
C GLY A 55 -0.27 28.51 32.69
N LEU A 56 -0.61 28.77 33.95
CA LEU A 56 -1.17 30.02 34.43
C LEU A 56 -0.15 30.75 35.32
N ARG A 57 0.29 31.93 34.90
CA ARG A 57 0.87 32.94 35.79
C ARG A 57 0.12 34.27 35.65
N ARG A 58 -0.32 34.72 36.82
CA ARG A 58 -0.67 36.08 37.28
C ARG A 58 -2.05 36.67 36.97
N TRP A 59 -2.67 36.97 38.12
CA TRP A 59 -3.41 38.18 38.51
C TRP A 59 -4.93 38.10 38.42
N LEU A 60 -5.60 38.12 39.57
CA LEU A 60 -6.59 39.15 39.94
C LEU A 60 -7.08 38.95 41.39
N ARG A 61 -7.13 40.06 42.13
CA ARG A 61 -7.89 40.22 43.39
C ARG A 61 -9.32 40.59 43.04
N VAL A 62 -10.32 40.05 43.73
CA VAL A 62 -11.68 40.64 43.81
C VAL A 62 -12.30 40.38 45.20
N GLY A 63 -12.95 41.41 45.77
CA GLY A 63 -13.75 41.36 46.99
C GLY A 63 -15.25 41.02 46.75
N PRO A 64 -16.09 40.92 47.79
CA PRO A 64 -17.26 40.04 47.78
C PRO A 64 -18.61 40.75 47.60
N GLY A 65 -19.59 40.02 47.05
CA GLY A 65 -21.01 40.41 47.07
C GLY A 65 -21.98 39.40 46.43
N HIS A 66 -22.57 38.53 47.28
CA HIS A 66 -23.96 37.99 47.31
C HIS A 66 -24.61 37.23 46.12
N LEU A 67 -24.79 35.91 46.35
CA LEU A 67 -25.96 35.01 46.17
C LEU A 67 -26.99 35.21 45.03
N ALA A 68 -27.25 34.13 44.25
CA ALA A 68 -28.56 33.44 44.14
C ALA A 68 -28.48 32.16 43.25
N TRP A 69 -29.29 31.17 43.60
CA TRP A 69 -29.33 29.78 43.10
C TRP A 69 -30.09 29.56 41.78
N ALA A 70 -29.71 28.54 41.01
CA ALA A 70 -30.56 27.47 40.41
C ALA A 70 -29.88 26.92 39.12
N GLY A 71 -29.55 25.63 39.03
CA GLY A 71 -30.40 24.70 38.27
C GLY A 71 -29.58 23.61 37.56
N ALA A 72 -29.61 22.41 38.16
CA ALA A 72 -29.50 21.03 37.63
C ALA A 72 -28.67 20.64 36.37
N ALA A 73 -27.89 19.56 36.59
CA ALA A 73 -27.83 18.31 35.82
C ALA A 73 -26.68 18.03 34.81
N LEU A 74 -25.85 17.06 35.26
CA LEU A 74 -25.26 15.90 34.55
C LEU A 74 -24.20 16.09 33.45
N GLY A 75 -23.03 15.46 33.66
CA GLY A 75 -22.15 15.01 32.58
C GLY A 75 -20.65 15.06 32.87
N THR A 76 -20.12 14.00 33.49
CA THR A 76 -18.76 13.42 33.38
C THR A 76 -17.57 14.25 32.86
N ALA A 77 -16.48 14.31 33.64
CA ALA A 77 -15.09 13.92 33.24
C ALA A 77 -14.08 14.24 34.36
N ALA A 78 -12.93 13.55 34.31
CA ALA A 78 -11.86 13.42 35.32
C ALA A 78 -11.25 14.74 35.86
N ILE A 79 -10.51 14.67 36.98
CA ILE A 79 -9.03 14.81 37.07
C ILE A 79 -8.57 14.72 38.53
N ALA A 80 -7.37 14.18 38.68
CA ALA A 80 -6.47 14.22 39.83
C ALA A 80 -6.36 15.57 40.58
N ALA A 81 -5.98 15.46 41.85
CA ALA A 81 -5.46 16.54 42.70
C ALA A 81 -6.34 17.79 42.87
N THR A 82 -7.37 17.67 43.72
CA THR A 82 -7.99 18.84 44.38
C THR A 82 -7.71 18.75 45.88
N ALA A 83 -6.63 19.38 46.33
CA ALA A 83 -6.53 19.85 47.71
C ALA A 83 -7.14 21.25 47.73
N VAL A 84 -8.46 21.35 47.97
CA VAL A 84 -9.10 22.61 48.33
C VAL A 84 -9.43 22.55 49.81
N ALA A 85 -8.88 23.54 50.50
CA ALA A 85 -9.16 23.89 51.87
C ALA A 85 -10.68 24.04 52.10
N LEU A 86 -11.19 23.26 53.05
CA LEU A 86 -12.32 23.65 53.88
C LEU A 86 -11.77 23.87 55.29
N PHE A 87 -11.58 25.14 55.67
CA PHE A 87 -11.50 25.47 57.09
C PHE A 87 -12.90 25.29 57.67
N SER A 88 -13.07 24.23 58.44
CA SER A 88 -14.00 24.20 59.56
C SER A 88 -13.21 23.62 60.72
N THR A 89 -13.09 24.42 61.76
CA THR A 89 -12.43 24.11 63.02
C THR A 89 -12.93 22.78 63.56
N HIS A 90 -12.13 21.73 63.37
CA HIS A 90 -12.19 20.55 64.20
C HIS A 90 -10.96 20.62 65.10
N VAL A 91 -11.23 20.72 66.40
CA VAL A 91 -10.31 20.28 67.43
C VAL A 91 -9.85 18.89 66.98
N VAL A 92 -8.61 18.76 66.53
CA VAL A 92 -8.03 17.45 66.25
C VAL A 92 -7.99 16.76 67.61
N ASP A 93 -8.88 15.81 67.81
CA ASP A 93 -8.87 15.00 69.01
C ASP A 93 -7.64 14.08 68.94
N HIS A 94 -6.52 14.58 69.43
CA HIS A 94 -5.23 13.85 69.49
C HIS A 94 -5.28 12.61 70.40
N GLN A 95 -6.43 12.31 71.02
CA GLN A 95 -6.60 11.17 71.91
C GLN A 95 -6.95 9.86 71.18
N THR A 96 -7.34 9.90 69.90
CA THR A 96 -7.68 8.69 69.13
C THR A 96 -7.02 8.63 67.75
N VAL A 97 -6.27 7.54 67.50
CA VAL A 97 -5.71 7.22 66.18
C VAL A 97 -6.82 6.76 65.24
N THR A 98 -6.99 7.45 64.11
CA THR A 98 -7.86 7.05 63.01
C THR A 98 -7.08 6.98 61.71
N ALA A 99 -7.34 5.97 60.89
CA ALA A 99 -6.71 5.81 59.58
C ALA A 99 -7.76 5.58 58.49
N TYR A 100 -7.49 6.07 57.30
CA TYR A 100 -8.35 5.88 56.12
C TYR A 100 -7.52 5.45 54.92
N SER A 101 -8.12 4.65 54.05
CA SER A 101 -7.53 4.25 52.78
C SER A 101 -8.52 4.50 51.67
N THR A 102 -8.06 5.07 50.56
CA THR A 102 -8.91 5.43 49.41
C THR A 102 -9.43 4.22 48.63
N ILE A 103 -8.85 3.04 48.87
CA ILE A 103 -9.25 1.76 48.28
C ILE A 103 -10.19 0.94 49.17
N ALA A 104 -10.45 1.40 50.41
CA ALA A 104 -11.34 0.70 51.32
C ALA A 104 -12.74 0.53 50.70
N ALA A 105 -13.26 -0.69 50.74
CA ALA A 105 -14.55 -1.09 50.17
C ALA A 105 -14.68 -0.99 48.64
N ARG A 106 -13.57 -0.89 47.88
CA ARG A 106 -13.60 -0.98 46.41
C ARG A 106 -13.54 -2.44 45.95
N HIS A 107 -14.39 -2.81 45.00
CA HIS A 107 -14.49 -4.18 44.49
C HIS A 107 -13.65 -4.45 43.23
N ALA A 108 -13.00 -3.42 42.66
CA ALA A 108 -12.23 -3.52 41.42
C ALA A 108 -11.01 -2.57 41.45
N VAL A 109 -10.05 -2.89 42.32
CA VAL A 109 -8.74 -2.24 42.40
C VAL A 109 -7.81 -2.88 41.36
N SER A 110 -6.94 -2.10 40.71
CA SER A 110 -5.99 -2.68 39.76
C SER A 110 -5.03 -3.61 40.51
N PRO A 111 -4.71 -4.81 40.00
CA PRO A 111 -3.74 -5.72 40.62
C PRO A 111 -2.34 -5.15 40.86
N SER A 112 -2.02 -3.99 40.27
CA SER A 112 -0.75 -3.28 40.39
C SER A 112 -0.83 -2.00 41.23
N ASP A 113 -1.99 -1.68 41.80
CA ASP A 113 -2.17 -0.44 42.58
C ASP A 113 -1.45 -0.51 43.93
N VAL A 114 -0.88 0.64 44.31
CA VAL A 114 -0.23 0.83 45.61
C VAL A 114 -1.30 1.10 46.68
N ILE A 115 -1.19 0.42 47.82
CA ILE A 115 -2.13 0.58 48.94
C ILE A 115 -1.63 1.71 49.84
N THR A 116 -2.36 2.82 49.91
CA THR A 116 -2.02 3.95 50.79
C THR A 116 -2.95 3.99 52.00
N VAL A 117 -2.37 4.09 53.20
CA VAL A 117 -3.06 4.23 54.48
C VAL A 117 -2.67 5.57 55.10
N ALA A 118 -3.60 6.50 55.16
CA ALA A 118 -3.37 7.83 55.73
C ALA A 118 -3.81 7.86 57.19
N PHE A 119 -2.94 8.33 58.08
CA PHE A 119 -3.23 8.47 59.51
C PHE A 119 -3.57 9.94 59.85
N ASN A 120 -4.38 10.15 60.90
CA ASN A 120 -4.72 11.50 61.38
C ASN A 120 -3.61 12.19 62.21
N GLN A 121 -2.61 11.43 62.68
CA GLN A 121 -1.50 11.94 63.50
C GLN A 121 -0.21 11.11 63.33
N PRO A 122 0.99 11.68 63.59
CA PRO A 122 2.28 10.99 63.48
C PRO A 122 2.30 9.63 64.17
N MET A 123 2.74 8.58 63.46
CA MET A 123 2.75 7.21 63.95
C MET A 123 4.15 6.70 64.32
N ASN A 124 4.24 5.69 65.19
CA ASN A 124 5.48 4.94 65.39
C ASN A 124 5.65 3.93 64.24
N HIS A 125 6.50 4.27 63.27
CA HIS A 125 6.64 3.53 62.02
C HIS A 125 7.00 2.04 62.22
N ALA A 126 7.99 1.76 63.07
CA ALA A 126 8.46 0.40 63.33
C ALA A 126 7.38 -0.50 63.98
N ARG A 127 6.54 0.08 64.85
CA ARG A 127 5.40 -0.63 65.45
C ARG A 127 4.34 -0.95 64.42
N VAL A 128 3.97 0.02 63.59
CA VAL A 128 2.92 -0.12 62.57
C VAL A 128 3.32 -1.14 61.50
N GLU A 129 4.58 -1.09 61.04
CA GLU A 129 5.13 -2.07 60.08
C GLU A 129 5.18 -3.48 60.68
N GLY A 130 5.61 -3.62 61.93
CA GLY A 130 5.66 -4.91 62.62
C GLY A 130 4.30 -5.53 62.92
N GLY A 131 3.20 -4.77 62.80
CA GLY A 131 1.83 -5.24 63.00
C GLY A 131 0.98 -5.32 61.74
N LEU A 132 1.58 -5.11 60.57
CA LEU A 132 0.92 -5.19 59.27
C LEU A 132 0.74 -6.65 58.84
N HIS A 133 -0.50 -7.03 58.55
CA HIS A 133 -0.86 -8.33 58.00
C HIS A 133 -1.76 -8.17 56.77
N ILE A 134 -1.54 -8.98 55.75
CA ILE A 134 -2.31 -8.96 54.50
C ILE A 134 -2.77 -10.38 54.20
N GLU A 135 -4.08 -10.56 54.02
CA GLU A 135 -4.69 -11.83 53.64
C GLU A 135 -5.38 -11.69 52.27
N PRO A 136 -5.12 -12.57 51.27
CA PRO A 136 -4.08 -13.61 51.23
C PRO A 136 -2.64 -13.10 51.39
N ALA A 137 -1.76 -13.95 51.93
CA ALA A 137 -0.37 -13.60 52.20
C ALA A 137 0.35 -13.07 50.95
N THR A 138 0.78 -11.81 51.01
CA THR A 138 1.39 -11.09 49.90
C THR A 138 2.71 -10.48 50.35
N GLN A 139 3.75 -10.62 49.55
CA GLN A 139 5.02 -9.93 49.80
C GLN A 139 4.89 -8.47 49.42
N VAL A 140 5.23 -7.57 50.34
CA VAL A 140 5.13 -6.12 50.17
C VAL A 140 6.39 -5.40 50.63
N THR A 141 6.60 -4.21 50.07
CA THR A 141 7.53 -3.20 50.58
C THR A 141 6.72 -2.05 51.18
N THR A 142 7.20 -1.46 52.27
CA THR A 142 6.54 -0.33 52.94
C THR A 142 7.42 0.91 52.88
N THR A 143 6.81 2.05 52.60
CA THR A 143 7.46 3.37 52.65
C THR A 143 6.55 4.37 53.34
N TRP A 144 7.13 5.34 54.04
CA TRP A 144 6.37 6.41 54.70
C TRP A 144 6.47 7.70 53.91
N LYS A 145 5.32 8.33 53.65
CA LYS A 145 5.22 9.65 53.01
C LYS A 145 4.48 10.60 53.95
N GLY A 146 5.23 11.38 54.73
CA GLY A 146 4.64 12.21 55.77
C GLY A 146 3.99 11.34 56.85
N ASN A 147 2.66 11.40 56.97
CA ASN A 147 1.91 10.58 57.92
C ASN A 147 1.18 9.39 57.27
N ASP A 148 1.51 9.09 56.01
CA ASP A 148 0.87 8.04 55.23
C ASP A 148 1.83 6.85 55.10
N LEU A 149 1.30 5.65 55.34
CA LEU A 149 1.96 4.39 55.04
C LEU A 149 1.60 3.96 53.61
N VAL A 150 2.61 3.80 52.78
CA VAL A 150 2.50 3.38 51.38
C VAL A 150 3.02 1.94 51.28
N ILE A 151 2.13 1.01 50.92
CA ILE A 151 2.40 -0.42 50.82
C ILE A 151 2.40 -0.81 49.34
N THR A 152 3.55 -1.27 48.83
CA THR A 152 3.77 -1.64 47.43
C THR A 152 4.01 -3.15 47.33
N PRO A 153 3.11 -3.93 46.72
CA PRO A 153 3.33 -5.35 46.45
C PRO A 153 4.58 -5.61 45.60
N LEU A 154 5.37 -6.64 45.93
CA LEU A 154 6.54 -7.05 45.12
C LEU A 154 6.11 -7.70 43.79
N HIS A 155 4.96 -8.37 43.81
CA HIS A 155 4.36 -9.03 42.66
C HIS A 155 2.91 -8.57 42.53
N HIS A 156 2.37 -8.65 41.32
CA HIS A 156 0.96 -8.33 41.06
C HIS A 156 0.05 -9.12 42.00
N LEU A 157 -0.94 -8.45 42.59
CA LEU A 157 -1.98 -9.11 43.37
C LEU A 157 -2.75 -10.09 42.47
N ALA A 158 -3.26 -11.19 43.02
CA ALA A 158 -4.11 -12.11 42.27
C ALA A 158 -5.38 -11.36 41.83
N GLY A 159 -5.73 -11.43 40.54
CA GLY A 159 -6.97 -10.84 40.03
C GLY A 159 -8.21 -11.53 40.59
N ASN A 160 -9.35 -10.83 40.59
CA ASN A 160 -10.64 -11.33 41.11
C ASN A 160 -10.56 -11.94 42.53
N THR A 161 -9.67 -11.40 43.39
CA THR A 161 -9.40 -11.94 44.71
C THR A 161 -9.68 -10.87 45.78
N PRO A 162 -10.44 -11.17 46.84
CA PRO A 162 -10.61 -10.26 47.96
C PRO A 162 -9.36 -10.24 48.83
N TYR A 163 -8.86 -9.04 49.13
CA TYR A 163 -7.74 -8.79 50.03
C TYR A 163 -8.20 -8.03 51.28
N THR A 164 -7.64 -8.38 52.44
CA THR A 164 -7.81 -7.65 53.70
C THR A 164 -6.46 -7.29 54.30
N VAL A 165 -6.22 -5.98 54.46
CA VAL A 165 -5.07 -5.44 55.17
C VAL A 165 -5.49 -5.17 56.61
N THR A 166 -4.81 -5.81 57.55
CA THR A 166 -5.03 -5.66 58.99
C THR A 166 -3.80 -5.03 59.63
N ILE A 167 -3.98 -3.97 60.42
CA ILE A 167 -2.97 -3.50 61.37
C ILE A 167 -3.50 -3.76 62.76
N VAL A 168 -2.82 -4.65 63.49
CA VAL A 168 -3.29 -5.09 64.81
C VAL A 168 -3.29 -3.94 65.82
N LYS A 169 -4.29 -3.92 66.71
CA LYS A 169 -4.44 -2.88 67.74
C LYS A 169 -3.14 -2.55 68.52
N PRO A 170 -2.34 -3.51 69.02
CA PRO A 170 -1.12 -3.18 69.77
C PRO A 170 -0.02 -2.50 68.93
N ALA A 171 -0.12 -2.54 67.59
CA ALA A 171 0.82 -1.91 66.68
C ALA A 171 0.42 -0.47 66.27
N LEU A 172 -0.85 -0.10 66.44
CA LEU A 172 -1.37 1.24 66.12
C LEU A 172 -1.08 2.23 67.25
N VAL A 173 0.20 2.56 67.42
CA VAL A 173 0.70 3.51 68.42
C VAL A 173 1.16 4.79 67.71
N ALA A 174 0.63 5.93 68.13
CA ALA A 174 1.09 7.23 67.69
C ALA A 174 2.48 7.55 68.25
N ALA A 175 3.23 8.43 67.60
CA ALA A 175 4.51 8.92 68.13
C ALA A 175 4.37 9.59 69.52
N SER A 176 3.16 10.07 69.84
CA SER A 176 2.78 10.63 71.16
C SER A 176 2.45 9.59 72.23
N GLY A 177 2.40 8.29 71.88
CA GLY A 177 2.03 7.19 72.79
C GLY A 177 0.54 6.84 72.83
N ALA A 178 -0.32 7.59 72.13
CA ALA A 178 -1.74 7.25 72.00
C ALA A 178 -1.95 5.95 71.20
N THR A 179 -2.95 5.13 71.56
CA THR A 179 -3.25 3.85 70.90
C THR A 179 -4.63 3.86 70.24
N ALA A 180 -4.78 3.14 69.13
CA ALA A 180 -6.07 2.99 68.48
C ALA A 180 -7.07 2.18 69.34
N ALA A 181 -8.34 2.57 69.33
CA ALA A 181 -9.39 1.86 70.06
C ALA A 181 -9.72 0.48 69.45
N LYS A 182 -9.57 0.34 68.12
CA LYS A 182 -9.88 -0.85 67.32
C LYS A 182 -8.73 -1.18 66.36
N PRO A 183 -8.56 -2.44 65.93
CA PRO A 183 -7.64 -2.76 64.83
C PRO A 183 -8.11 -2.07 63.54
N LEU A 184 -7.15 -1.72 62.68
CA LEU A 184 -7.46 -1.20 61.36
C LEU A 184 -7.64 -2.38 60.40
N GLN A 185 -8.80 -2.45 59.73
CA GLN A 185 -9.07 -3.43 58.69
C GLN A 185 -9.51 -2.72 57.41
N ILE A 186 -8.82 -2.98 56.32
CA ILE A 186 -9.11 -2.43 54.99
C ILE A 186 -9.34 -3.61 54.05
N SER A 187 -10.58 -3.79 53.60
CA SER A 187 -10.91 -4.82 52.61
C SER A 187 -11.15 -4.21 51.23
N PHE A 188 -10.61 -4.85 50.19
CA PHE A 188 -10.78 -4.47 48.79
C PHE A 188 -10.72 -5.71 47.87
N GLY A 189 -11.29 -5.64 46.67
CA GLY A 189 -11.22 -6.68 45.65
C GLY A 189 -10.39 -6.24 44.45
N THR A 190 -9.65 -7.14 43.83
CA THR A 190 -8.91 -6.88 42.59
C THR A 190 -9.78 -7.12 41.36
N ALA A 191 -9.59 -6.32 40.30
CA ALA A 191 -10.26 -6.53 39.03
C ALA A 191 -9.89 -7.90 38.41
N PRO A 192 -10.79 -8.54 37.63
CA PRO A 192 -10.46 -9.77 36.91
C PRO A 192 -9.29 -9.52 35.94
N THR A 193 -8.25 -10.35 36.03
CA THR A 193 -7.19 -10.39 35.01
C THR A 193 -7.82 -10.93 33.73
N PRO A 194 -7.77 -10.21 32.60
CA PRO A 194 -8.17 -10.78 31.31
C PRO A 194 -7.44 -12.11 31.13
N PRO A 195 -8.09 -13.18 30.61
CA PRO A 195 -7.37 -14.37 30.22
C PRO A 195 -6.17 -13.98 29.35
N PRO A 196 -5.01 -14.65 29.45
CA PRO A 196 -3.96 -14.47 28.46
C PRO A 196 -4.63 -14.64 27.10
N ALA A 197 -4.58 -13.60 26.26
CA ALA A 197 -5.01 -13.76 24.89
C ALA A 197 -4.28 -15.00 24.34
N PRO A 198 -4.96 -15.90 23.60
CA PRO A 198 -4.27 -16.98 22.91
C PRO A 198 -3.07 -16.34 22.20
N ALA A 199 -1.86 -16.88 22.45
CA ALA A 199 -0.67 -16.40 21.76
C ALA A 199 -1.04 -16.31 20.27
N ALA A 200 -0.95 -15.10 19.70
CA ALA A 200 -1.27 -14.90 18.29
C ALA A 200 -0.54 -15.97 17.51
N ALA A 201 -1.26 -16.70 16.65
CA ALA A 201 -0.64 -17.72 15.82
C ALA A 201 0.59 -17.10 15.14
N PRO A 202 1.74 -17.79 15.10
CA PRO A 202 2.93 -17.23 14.46
C PRO A 202 2.54 -16.82 13.04
N PRO A 203 2.99 -15.63 12.58
CA PRO A 203 2.61 -15.16 11.25
C PRO A 203 3.01 -16.21 10.21
N PRO A 204 2.18 -16.46 9.20
CA PRO A 204 2.45 -17.50 8.23
C PRO A 204 3.71 -17.21 7.41
N ALA A 205 4.38 -18.25 6.95
CA ALA A 205 5.55 -18.12 6.10
C ALA A 205 5.15 -17.73 4.66
N LEU A 206 5.94 -16.88 4.01
CA LEU A 206 5.81 -16.62 2.57
C LEU A 206 5.99 -17.91 1.78
N GLN A 207 5.13 -18.11 0.77
CA GLN A 207 5.27 -19.23 -0.17
C GLN A 207 6.20 -18.82 -1.30
N LEU A 208 7.43 -19.31 -1.28
CA LEU A 208 8.47 -18.94 -2.23
C LEU A 208 8.47 -19.82 -3.47
N ALA A 209 8.70 -19.20 -4.62
CA ALA A 209 9.05 -19.84 -5.89
C ALA A 209 10.36 -19.24 -6.42
N ASP A 210 11.34 -20.11 -6.66
CA ASP A 210 12.64 -19.73 -7.24
C ASP A 210 12.49 -19.41 -8.72
N LEU A 211 13.07 -18.28 -9.16
CA LEU A 211 12.96 -17.80 -10.54
C LEU A 211 14.29 -17.90 -11.29
N GLY A 212 15.40 -17.57 -10.65
CA GLY A 212 16.73 -17.74 -11.24
C GLY A 212 17.82 -16.84 -10.66
N ALA A 213 19.07 -17.12 -11.06
CA ALA A 213 20.24 -16.40 -10.57
C ALA A 213 20.32 -14.97 -11.13
N VAL A 214 20.78 -14.05 -10.28
CA VAL A 214 20.98 -12.63 -10.62
C VAL A 214 22.37 -12.14 -10.21
N ALA A 215 22.83 -11.06 -10.85
CA ALA A 215 24.09 -10.42 -10.49
C ALA A 215 23.97 -9.68 -9.14
N GLY A 216 25.09 -9.56 -8.43
CA GLY A 216 25.16 -8.75 -7.22
C GLY A 216 24.86 -7.28 -7.52
N GLY A 217 24.09 -6.63 -6.64
CA GLY A 217 23.64 -5.24 -6.84
C GLY A 217 22.47 -5.07 -7.82
N SER A 218 21.88 -6.17 -8.31
CA SER A 218 20.62 -6.12 -9.06
C SER A 218 19.47 -5.58 -8.20
N SER A 219 18.43 -5.07 -8.86
CA SER A 219 17.13 -4.76 -8.26
C SER A 219 16.03 -5.54 -8.98
N VAL A 220 14.88 -5.66 -8.32
CA VAL A 220 13.70 -6.34 -8.89
C VAL A 220 12.52 -5.39 -8.99
N LEU A 221 11.65 -5.64 -9.95
CA LEU A 221 10.36 -4.96 -10.12
C LEU A 221 9.31 -5.94 -10.63
N PHE A 222 8.04 -5.51 -10.65
CA PHE A 222 6.98 -6.26 -11.30
C PHE A 222 6.65 -5.68 -12.67
N ALA A 223 6.49 -6.57 -13.64
CA ALA A 223 5.82 -6.25 -14.89
C ALA A 223 4.31 -6.06 -14.68
N PRO A 224 3.62 -5.37 -15.60
CA PRO A 224 2.18 -5.12 -15.52
C PRO A 224 1.33 -6.39 -15.42
N ASP A 225 1.80 -7.49 -16.02
CA ASP A 225 1.15 -8.79 -15.99
C ASP A 225 1.42 -9.60 -14.71
N GLY A 226 2.28 -9.08 -13.82
CA GLY A 226 2.68 -9.71 -12.57
C GLY A 226 3.89 -10.64 -12.69
N ALA A 227 4.58 -10.67 -13.83
CA ALA A 227 5.91 -11.26 -13.95
C ALA A 227 6.94 -10.47 -13.12
N VAL A 228 7.98 -11.15 -12.66
CA VAL A 228 9.08 -10.52 -11.92
C VAL A 228 10.19 -10.17 -12.90
N VAL A 229 10.70 -8.95 -12.85
CA VAL A 229 11.83 -8.52 -13.69
C VAL A 229 13.02 -8.21 -12.79
N SER A 230 14.21 -8.66 -13.19
CA SER A 230 15.50 -8.32 -12.56
C SER A 230 16.31 -7.44 -13.48
N THR A 231 16.91 -6.37 -12.93
CA THR A 231 17.72 -5.44 -13.73
C THR A 231 19.03 -6.06 -14.25
N ALA A 232 19.51 -7.12 -13.62
CA ALA A 232 20.67 -7.89 -14.04
C ALA A 232 20.53 -9.38 -13.67
N GLY A 233 19.83 -10.15 -14.51
CA GLY A 233 19.68 -11.61 -14.41
C GLY A 233 20.67 -12.39 -15.28
N TYR A 234 21.03 -13.61 -14.85
CA TYR A 234 21.81 -14.52 -15.69
C TYR A 234 20.86 -15.45 -16.47
N PRO A 235 20.86 -15.41 -17.82
CA PRO A 235 20.04 -16.33 -18.59
C PRO A 235 20.50 -17.78 -18.37
N PRO A 236 19.58 -18.76 -18.37
CA PRO A 236 19.91 -20.16 -18.21
C PRO A 236 20.86 -20.60 -19.33
N ALA A 237 21.90 -21.37 -18.97
CA ALA A 237 22.85 -21.89 -19.94
C ALA A 237 22.11 -22.79 -20.95
N THR A 238 22.09 -22.40 -22.23
CA THR A 238 21.59 -23.28 -23.28
C THR A 238 22.45 -24.53 -23.32
N ALA A 239 21.89 -25.70 -23.05
CA ALA A 239 22.59 -26.96 -23.22
C ALA A 239 23.05 -27.07 -24.69
N SER A 240 24.36 -27.10 -24.90
CA SER A 240 24.95 -27.33 -26.22
C SER A 240 24.44 -28.68 -26.73
N SER A 241 23.59 -28.67 -27.76
CA SER A 241 23.19 -29.90 -28.46
C SER A 241 24.46 -30.62 -28.95
N PRO A 242 24.68 -31.91 -28.65
CA PRO A 242 25.82 -32.62 -29.22
C PRO A 242 25.64 -32.67 -30.74
N SER A 243 26.52 -32.00 -31.46
CA SER A 243 26.61 -32.11 -32.91
C SER A 243 26.99 -33.55 -33.28
N PRO A 244 26.17 -34.30 -34.04
CA PRO A 244 26.52 -35.64 -34.44
C PRO A 244 27.46 -35.60 -35.65
N GLY A 245 28.72 -35.99 -35.44
CA GLY A 245 29.56 -36.48 -36.53
C GLY A 245 31.01 -36.00 -36.53
N ALA A 246 31.90 -36.86 -36.02
CA ALA A 246 33.15 -37.19 -36.71
C ALA A 246 33.73 -38.47 -36.09
N THR A 247 33.55 -39.58 -36.81
CA THR A 247 34.14 -40.88 -36.53
C THR A 247 35.67 -40.77 -36.67
N ALA A 248 36.41 -40.84 -35.58
CA ALA A 248 37.87 -40.96 -35.61
C ALA A 248 38.32 -42.36 -35.14
N ARG A 249 39.02 -43.03 -36.06
CA ARG A 249 39.62 -44.37 -36.00
C ARG A 249 40.69 -44.51 -34.90
N PRO A 250 40.84 -45.67 -34.24
CA PRO A 250 41.74 -45.82 -33.09
C PRO A 250 43.20 -46.05 -33.52
N THR A 251 44.13 -45.39 -32.83
CA THR A 251 45.56 -45.76 -32.80
C THR A 251 45.98 -45.81 -31.32
N PRO A 252 46.67 -46.87 -30.85
CA PRO A 252 46.88 -47.09 -29.42
C PRO A 252 48.13 -46.37 -28.89
N THR A 253 48.22 -46.32 -27.56
CA THR A 253 49.36 -45.97 -26.68
C THR A 253 49.47 -44.50 -26.24
N ALA A 254 48.96 -44.18 -25.05
CA ALA A 254 49.76 -44.07 -23.82
C ALA A 254 48.90 -43.51 -22.66
N VAL A 255 49.07 -44.11 -21.49
CA VAL A 255 48.38 -43.83 -20.23
C VAL A 255 48.71 -42.44 -19.71
N SER A 256 47.69 -41.62 -19.47
CA SER A 256 47.69 -40.53 -18.48
C SER A 256 46.24 -40.21 -18.15
N SER A 257 45.83 -40.50 -16.92
CA SER A 257 44.53 -40.16 -16.37
C SER A 257 44.33 -38.63 -16.36
N PRO A 258 43.31 -38.06 -17.02
CA PRO A 258 42.85 -36.74 -16.67
C PRO A 258 41.68 -36.89 -15.69
N THR A 259 41.92 -36.47 -14.44
CA THR A 259 40.85 -35.98 -13.56
C THR A 259 40.03 -34.95 -14.35
N THR A 260 38.76 -35.26 -14.58
CA THR A 260 37.78 -34.36 -15.16
C THR A 260 37.51 -33.22 -14.19
N SER A 261 38.31 -32.17 -14.25
CA SER A 261 37.82 -30.83 -13.92
C SER A 261 36.87 -30.41 -15.05
N PRO A 262 35.62 -30.02 -14.76
CA PRO A 262 34.80 -29.37 -15.75
C PRO A 262 35.52 -28.09 -16.23
N PRO A 263 35.48 -27.75 -17.53
CA PRO A 263 35.99 -26.47 -18.01
C PRO A 263 35.26 -25.34 -17.26
N PRO A 264 35.91 -24.20 -16.96
CA PRO A 264 35.24 -23.05 -16.36
C PRO A 264 34.06 -22.68 -17.25
N GLY A 265 32.86 -22.72 -16.67
CA GLY A 265 31.60 -22.51 -17.36
C GLY A 265 31.57 -21.16 -18.07
N SER A 266 30.93 -21.14 -19.23
CA SER A 266 30.57 -19.96 -19.99
C SER A 266 29.98 -18.90 -19.04
N SER A 267 30.71 -17.81 -18.80
CA SER A 267 30.18 -16.68 -18.04
C SER A 267 29.12 -15.99 -18.89
N SER A 268 27.84 -16.31 -18.68
CA SER A 268 26.76 -15.54 -19.28
C SER A 268 26.87 -14.10 -18.78
N SER A 269 26.83 -13.12 -19.69
CA SER A 269 26.75 -11.71 -19.29
C SER A 269 25.36 -11.43 -18.74
N PRO A 270 25.22 -10.65 -17.66
CA PRO A 270 23.91 -10.33 -17.12
C PRO A 270 23.11 -9.46 -18.09
N ALA A 271 21.79 -9.60 -18.05
CA ALA A 271 20.83 -8.86 -18.88
C ALA A 271 19.58 -8.49 -18.06
N LEU A 272 18.82 -7.51 -18.53
CA LEU A 272 17.50 -7.20 -17.97
C LEU A 272 16.57 -8.37 -18.30
N LEU A 273 16.14 -9.13 -17.30
CA LEU A 273 15.43 -10.40 -17.48
C LEU A 273 14.05 -10.36 -16.85
N GLU A 274 13.03 -10.73 -17.61
CA GLU A 274 11.71 -11.07 -17.10
C GLU A 274 11.63 -12.56 -16.78
N TYR A 275 11.06 -12.89 -15.64
CA TYR A 275 10.76 -14.24 -15.20
C TYR A 275 9.24 -14.43 -15.20
N GLY A 276 8.77 -15.28 -16.11
CA GLY A 276 7.37 -15.70 -16.13
C GLY A 276 7.00 -16.49 -14.87
N ALA A 277 5.70 -16.60 -14.58
CA ALA A 277 5.18 -17.24 -13.37
C ALA A 277 5.58 -18.72 -13.19
N THR A 278 6.12 -19.37 -14.23
CA THR A 278 6.57 -20.77 -14.22
C THR A 278 8.08 -20.92 -14.45
N GLY A 279 8.87 -19.87 -14.24
CA GLY A 279 10.34 -19.92 -14.29
C GLY A 279 10.97 -19.85 -15.69
N SER A 280 10.18 -19.56 -16.73
CA SER A 280 10.75 -19.17 -18.03
C SER A 280 11.35 -17.77 -17.92
N SER A 281 12.50 -17.53 -18.55
CA SER A 281 13.12 -16.21 -18.59
C SER A 281 13.17 -15.65 -20.01
N THR A 282 12.85 -14.37 -20.14
CA THR A 282 12.90 -13.62 -21.40
C THR A 282 13.84 -12.43 -21.20
N SER A 283 14.77 -12.24 -22.14
CA SER A 283 15.64 -11.07 -22.12
C SER A 283 14.89 -9.85 -22.67
N LEU A 284 14.80 -8.79 -21.88
CA LEU A 284 14.18 -7.52 -22.26
C LEU A 284 15.20 -6.50 -22.77
N GLY A 285 16.51 -6.74 -22.58
CA GLY A 285 17.57 -5.85 -23.01
C GLY A 285 18.87 -6.01 -22.21
N PRO A 286 19.84 -5.10 -22.37
CA PRO A 286 21.06 -5.06 -21.58
C PRO A 286 20.79 -4.91 -20.08
N ALA A 287 21.74 -5.29 -19.24
CA ALA A 287 21.64 -5.05 -17.79
C ALA A 287 21.52 -3.55 -17.48
N ALA A 288 20.64 -3.21 -16.54
CA ALA A 288 20.27 -1.83 -16.23
C ALA A 288 20.58 -1.46 -14.78
N THR A 289 20.86 -0.18 -14.52
CA THR A 289 20.97 0.38 -13.16
C THR A 289 19.61 0.71 -12.57
N ALA A 290 18.64 1.08 -13.42
CA ALA A 290 17.26 1.30 -13.06
C ALA A 290 16.36 0.93 -14.23
N ALA A 291 15.14 0.45 -13.96
CA ALA A 291 14.15 0.14 -14.98
C ALA A 291 12.73 0.37 -14.44
N GLY A 292 11.79 0.65 -15.35
CA GLY A 292 10.39 0.85 -14.98
C GLY A 292 9.45 0.74 -16.17
N PHE A 293 8.26 0.18 -15.93
CA PHE A 293 7.20 0.13 -16.94
C PHE A 293 6.34 1.39 -16.91
N ALA A 294 5.90 1.83 -18.09
CA ALA A 294 4.98 2.95 -18.24
C ALA A 294 3.63 2.64 -17.58
N PRO A 295 2.91 3.65 -17.08
CA PRO A 295 1.50 3.49 -16.69
C PRO A 295 0.70 2.84 -17.82
N GLY A 296 -0.04 1.78 -17.51
CA GLY A 296 -0.77 0.98 -18.51
C GLY A 296 0.06 -0.15 -19.16
N GLY A 297 1.37 -0.20 -18.92
CA GLY A 297 2.19 -1.39 -19.14
C GLY A 297 2.61 -1.67 -20.58
N ALA A 298 2.46 -0.71 -21.49
CA ALA A 298 2.82 -0.90 -22.91
C ALA A 298 4.32 -0.79 -23.19
N SER A 299 5.04 0.01 -22.41
CA SER A 299 6.44 0.38 -22.66
C SER A 299 7.31 0.18 -21.42
N LEU A 300 8.59 -0.05 -21.66
CA LEU A 300 9.64 -0.24 -20.66
C LEU A 300 10.72 0.81 -20.91
N ALA A 301 11.19 1.43 -19.83
CA ALA A 301 12.38 2.28 -19.84
C ALA A 301 13.46 1.65 -18.95
N ALA A 302 14.70 1.64 -19.42
CA ALA A 302 15.85 1.12 -18.70
C ALA A 302 17.04 2.08 -18.83
N ALA A 303 17.66 2.42 -17.70
CA ALA A 303 18.93 3.12 -17.66
C ALA A 303 20.08 2.10 -17.72
N VAL A 304 20.85 2.13 -18.81
CA VAL A 304 21.93 1.19 -19.09
C VAL A 304 23.27 1.91 -19.00
N SER A 305 24.27 1.29 -18.37
CA SER A 305 25.61 1.85 -18.32
C SER A 305 26.26 1.83 -19.71
N ASP A 306 26.86 2.95 -20.11
CA ASP A 306 27.59 3.07 -21.38
C ASP A 306 29.03 2.52 -21.29
N GLY A 307 29.46 2.08 -20.10
CA GLY A 307 30.83 1.62 -19.81
C GLY A 307 31.89 2.74 -19.73
N SER A 308 31.53 3.99 -19.99
CA SER A 308 32.40 5.17 -19.98
C SER A 308 32.22 6.06 -18.74
N GLY A 309 31.23 5.73 -17.91
CA GLY A 309 30.87 6.48 -16.69
C GLY A 309 29.57 7.27 -16.84
N GLY A 310 28.90 7.17 -17.99
CA GLY A 310 27.57 7.71 -18.27
C GLY A 310 26.48 6.64 -18.24
N SER A 311 25.32 6.97 -18.78
CA SER A 311 24.20 6.05 -18.94
C SER A 311 23.33 6.44 -20.13
N GLU A 312 22.79 5.43 -20.81
CA GLU A 312 21.75 5.57 -21.84
C GLU A 312 20.38 5.24 -21.24
N ILE A 313 19.35 6.03 -21.55
CA ILE A 313 17.96 5.60 -21.32
C ILE A 313 17.49 4.92 -22.60
N ILE A 314 17.24 3.62 -22.52
CA ILE A 314 16.67 2.83 -23.61
C ILE A 314 15.18 2.67 -23.34
N VAL A 315 14.35 2.99 -24.34
CA VAL A 315 12.91 2.73 -24.32
C VAL A 315 12.57 1.63 -25.31
N SER A 316 11.76 0.67 -24.86
CA SER A 316 11.27 -0.47 -25.63
C SER A 316 9.79 -0.73 -25.36
N GLN A 317 9.19 -1.62 -26.15
CA GLN A 317 7.94 -2.27 -25.77
C GLN A 317 8.13 -3.11 -24.51
N ALA A 318 7.05 -3.44 -23.81
CA ALA A 318 7.11 -4.21 -22.56
C ALA A 318 7.79 -5.59 -22.70
N ASP A 319 7.84 -6.16 -23.90
CA ASP A 319 8.52 -7.42 -24.22
C ASP A 319 10.02 -7.24 -24.61
N GLY A 320 10.54 -6.01 -24.50
CA GLY A 320 11.91 -5.66 -24.88
C GLY A 320 12.12 -5.38 -26.37
N THR A 321 11.09 -5.54 -27.21
CA THR A 321 11.20 -5.27 -28.65
C THR A 321 11.11 -3.78 -28.97
N GLN A 322 11.46 -3.41 -30.21
CA GLN A 322 11.47 -2.02 -30.70
C GLN A 322 12.26 -1.06 -29.79
N SER A 323 13.39 -1.53 -29.26
CA SER A 323 14.25 -0.73 -28.41
C SER A 323 14.96 0.38 -29.20
N HIS A 324 15.06 1.56 -28.60
CA HIS A 324 15.86 2.67 -29.09
C HIS A 324 16.40 3.50 -27.92
N VAL A 325 17.56 4.13 -28.11
CA VAL A 325 18.13 5.06 -27.13
C VAL A 325 17.36 6.37 -27.20
N LEU A 326 16.80 6.79 -26.07
CA LEU A 326 16.05 8.04 -25.92
C LEU A 326 16.91 9.17 -25.35
N VAL A 327 17.80 8.86 -24.41
CA VAL A 327 18.72 9.82 -23.78
C VAL A 327 20.12 9.22 -23.71
N ASP A 328 21.12 10.03 -24.04
CA ASP A 328 22.54 9.77 -23.77
C ASP A 328 23.02 10.76 -22.71
N SER A 329 23.28 10.25 -21.50
CA SER A 329 23.71 11.03 -20.35
C SER A 329 25.18 10.78 -20.06
N ARG A 330 25.97 11.86 -19.98
CA ARG A 330 27.39 11.80 -19.57
C ARG A 330 27.61 11.49 -18.10
N ALA A 331 26.55 11.51 -17.30
CA ALA A 331 26.57 11.19 -15.88
C ALA A 331 25.71 9.96 -15.61
N PRO A 332 26.06 9.14 -14.60
CA PRO A 332 25.34 7.92 -14.31
C PRO A 332 23.91 8.25 -13.84
N ILE A 333 22.93 7.55 -14.42
CA ILE A 333 21.54 7.65 -14.01
C ILE A 333 21.32 6.70 -12.83
N VAL A 334 20.90 7.27 -11.71
CA VAL A 334 20.73 6.56 -10.42
C VAL A 334 19.30 6.12 -10.16
N ALA A 335 18.32 6.82 -10.75
CA ALA A 335 16.90 6.51 -10.60
C ALA A 335 16.13 6.97 -11.84
N LEU A 336 15.07 6.24 -12.19
CA LEU A 336 14.11 6.63 -13.22
C LEU A 336 12.69 6.21 -12.82
N THR A 337 11.69 6.98 -13.24
CA THR A 337 10.27 6.68 -13.05
C THR A 337 9.46 7.28 -14.19
N TRP A 338 8.27 6.73 -14.46
CA TRP A 338 7.35 7.31 -15.41
C TRP A 338 6.43 8.32 -14.71
N ALA A 339 6.37 9.54 -15.23
CA ALA A 339 5.40 10.53 -14.78
C ALA A 339 4.03 10.32 -15.45
N THR A 340 4.05 9.95 -16.73
CA THR A 340 2.87 9.61 -17.54
C THR A 340 3.21 8.47 -18.49
N GLY A 341 2.26 7.98 -19.29
CA GLY A 341 2.55 6.98 -20.34
C GLY A 341 3.52 7.47 -21.44
N GLY A 342 3.81 8.77 -21.52
CA GLY A 342 4.68 9.37 -22.54
C GLY A 342 5.84 10.20 -22.00
N THR A 343 6.05 10.22 -20.68
CA THR A 343 7.07 11.05 -20.04
C THR A 343 7.80 10.29 -18.94
N ILE A 344 9.13 10.27 -19.03
CA ILE A 344 10.04 9.66 -18.07
C ILE A 344 10.71 10.77 -17.28
N VAL A 345 10.76 10.63 -15.95
CA VAL A 345 11.58 11.45 -15.06
C VAL A 345 12.78 10.61 -14.64
N TYR A 346 13.97 11.16 -14.77
CA TYR A 346 15.21 10.47 -14.42
C TYR A 346 16.12 11.40 -13.63
N ALA A 347 16.98 10.80 -12.80
CA ALA A 347 17.91 11.51 -11.96
C ALA A 347 19.33 11.00 -12.15
N THR A 348 20.26 11.94 -12.19
CA THR A 348 21.67 11.69 -11.84
C THR A 348 21.86 12.02 -10.37
N SER A 349 23.08 11.86 -9.83
CA SER A 349 23.34 12.22 -8.43
C SER A 349 23.03 13.69 -8.10
N SER A 350 23.08 14.61 -9.06
CA SER A 350 22.96 16.06 -8.82
C SER A 350 21.94 16.79 -9.72
N SER A 351 21.20 16.07 -10.56
CA SER A 351 20.19 16.67 -11.44
C SER A 351 18.99 15.76 -11.61
N ILE A 352 17.81 16.38 -11.76
CA ILE A 352 16.57 15.69 -12.08
C ILE A 352 16.03 16.33 -13.37
N ALA A 353 15.70 15.49 -14.34
CA ALA A 353 15.17 15.92 -15.63
C ALA A 353 14.02 15.01 -16.08
N SER A 354 13.19 15.52 -16.98
CA SER A 354 12.20 14.73 -17.72
C SER A 354 12.59 14.60 -19.17
N VAL A 355 12.14 13.53 -19.81
CA VAL A 355 12.21 13.33 -21.25
C VAL A 355 10.88 12.78 -21.76
N ASP A 356 10.39 13.31 -22.88
CA ASP A 356 9.24 12.72 -23.58
C ASP A 356 9.69 11.66 -24.60
N LEU A 357 8.74 10.89 -25.15
CA LEU A 357 9.06 9.85 -26.15
C LEU A 357 9.56 10.40 -27.49
N ALA A 358 9.51 11.72 -27.72
CA ALA A 358 10.12 12.37 -28.88
C ALA A 358 11.60 12.77 -28.62
N GLY A 359 12.09 12.56 -27.39
CA GLY A 359 13.45 12.89 -26.97
C GLY A 359 13.63 14.33 -26.48
N ALA A 360 12.53 15.09 -26.31
CA ALA A 360 12.62 16.44 -25.76
C ALA A 360 12.89 16.36 -24.25
N THR A 361 14.03 16.90 -23.83
CA THR A 361 14.47 16.89 -22.43
C THR A 361 14.17 18.23 -21.76
N HIS A 362 13.78 18.18 -20.49
CA HIS A 362 13.55 19.37 -19.67
C HIS A 362 14.17 19.16 -18.29
N GLN A 363 15.03 20.07 -17.87
CA GLN A 363 15.60 20.03 -16.52
C GLN A 363 14.55 20.46 -15.50
N LEU A 364 14.28 19.61 -14.52
CA LEU A 364 13.26 19.87 -13.48
C LEU A 364 13.88 20.48 -12.23
N ALA A 365 15.00 19.94 -11.76
CA ALA A 365 15.65 20.41 -10.55
C ALA A 365 17.17 20.19 -10.56
N THR A 366 17.89 21.03 -9.79
CA THR A 366 19.30 20.83 -9.39
C THR A 366 19.35 20.73 -7.87
N PRO A 367 19.15 19.52 -7.30
CA PRO A 367 19.14 19.34 -5.86
C PRO A 367 20.49 19.71 -5.24
N ALA A 368 20.47 20.29 -4.04
CA ALA A 368 21.69 20.60 -3.29
C ALA A 368 22.35 19.35 -2.67
N GLY A 369 21.59 18.25 -2.55
CA GLY A 369 22.05 16.95 -2.04
C GLY A 369 22.02 15.87 -3.11
N ASN A 370 22.60 14.71 -2.80
CA ASN A 370 22.65 13.58 -3.74
C ASN A 370 21.28 12.92 -3.86
N VAL A 371 20.74 12.81 -5.08
CA VAL A 371 19.51 12.05 -5.33
C VAL A 371 19.76 10.55 -5.15
N VAL A 372 18.90 9.87 -4.41
CA VAL A 372 18.98 8.43 -4.17
C VAL A 372 17.79 7.70 -4.81
N GLU A 373 16.59 8.27 -4.70
CA GLU A 373 15.36 7.62 -5.16
C GLU A 373 14.35 8.65 -5.67
N LEU A 374 13.57 8.27 -6.69
CA LEU A 374 12.45 9.05 -7.21
C LEU A 374 11.14 8.39 -6.79
N ALA A 375 10.21 9.18 -6.27
CA ALA A 375 8.86 8.69 -5.98
C ALA A 375 8.15 8.31 -7.29
N PRO A 376 7.32 7.24 -7.32
CA PRO A 376 6.45 6.93 -8.45
C PRO A 376 5.66 8.17 -8.92
N GLY A 377 5.60 8.38 -10.24
CA GLY A 377 4.99 9.58 -10.82
C GLY A 377 5.92 10.80 -10.91
N GLY A 378 7.10 10.77 -10.27
CA GLY A 378 8.17 11.75 -10.48
C GLY A 378 7.94 13.12 -9.85
N ALA A 379 7.00 13.27 -8.91
CA ALA A 379 6.74 14.54 -8.24
C ALA A 379 7.69 14.82 -7.05
N TYR A 380 8.27 13.77 -6.47
CA TYR A 380 9.16 13.89 -5.30
C TYR A 380 10.42 13.06 -5.48
N ALA A 381 11.49 13.47 -4.80
CA ALA A 381 12.75 12.74 -4.74
C ALA A 381 13.26 12.67 -3.30
N TYR A 382 13.93 11.57 -2.97
CA TYR A 382 14.71 11.48 -1.73
C TYR A 382 16.17 11.85 -1.99
N LEU A 383 16.67 12.77 -1.17
CA LEU A 383 18.05 13.22 -1.15
C LEU A 383 18.77 12.63 0.05
N ALA A 384 19.96 12.07 -0.19
CA ALA A 384 20.81 11.51 0.84
C ALA A 384 21.14 12.55 1.93
N PRO A 385 21.29 12.12 3.20
CA PRO A 385 21.80 12.98 4.26
C PRO A 385 23.18 13.56 3.89
N SER A 386 23.43 14.81 4.30
CA SER A 386 24.71 15.48 4.09
C SER A 386 25.14 16.25 5.34
N GLY A 387 26.44 16.27 5.64
CA GLY A 387 27.00 17.06 6.74
C GLY A 387 26.42 16.76 8.12
N GLY A 388 26.01 15.52 8.39
CA GLY A 388 25.39 15.10 9.66
C GLY A 388 23.91 15.49 9.82
N GLN A 389 23.28 16.02 8.75
CA GLN A 389 21.84 16.25 8.70
C GLN A 389 21.09 14.98 8.30
N SER A 390 19.79 14.93 8.58
CA SER A 390 18.93 13.86 8.05
C SER A 390 18.70 14.00 6.55
N GLY A 391 18.35 12.88 5.89
CA GLY A 391 17.91 12.88 4.50
C GLY A 391 16.69 13.79 4.27
N GLN A 392 16.50 14.20 3.03
CA GLN A 392 15.47 15.18 2.66
C GLN A 392 14.53 14.64 1.59
N LEU A 393 13.26 14.98 1.72
CA LEU A 393 12.25 14.81 0.68
C LEU A 393 12.12 16.12 -0.10
N LEU A 394 12.52 16.11 -1.36
CA LEU A 394 12.40 17.21 -2.30
C LEU A 394 11.07 17.12 -3.05
N ASP A 395 10.26 18.18 -2.98
CA ASP A 395 9.17 18.43 -3.93
C ASP A 395 9.80 19.02 -5.21
N ILE A 396 9.75 18.26 -6.30
CA ILE A 396 10.40 18.63 -7.56
C ILE A 396 9.68 19.83 -8.21
N ASN A 397 8.36 19.91 -8.06
CA ASN A 397 7.55 20.96 -8.66
C ASN A 397 7.68 22.28 -7.89
N ALA A 398 7.68 22.21 -6.56
CA ALA A 398 7.82 23.39 -5.70
C ALA A 398 9.29 23.82 -5.53
N GLY A 399 10.24 22.92 -5.77
CA GLY A 399 11.67 23.14 -5.50
C GLY A 399 12.01 23.22 -4.01
N SER A 400 11.08 22.83 -3.13
CA SER A 400 11.25 22.89 -1.67
C SER A 400 11.59 21.52 -1.09
N SER A 401 12.53 21.49 -0.14
CA SER A 401 12.90 20.27 0.59
C SER A 401 12.38 20.28 2.03
N ARG A 402 11.94 19.11 2.50
CA ARG A 402 11.61 18.83 3.91
C ARG A 402 12.55 17.76 4.45
N ALA A 403 13.05 17.93 5.68
CA ALA A 403 13.87 16.90 6.32
C ALA A 403 13.01 15.72 6.80
N LEU A 404 13.44 14.50 6.53
CA LEU A 404 12.88 13.27 7.11
C LEU A 404 13.67 12.94 8.37
N ASN A 405 13.13 13.28 9.54
CA ASN A 405 13.89 13.26 10.79
C ASN A 405 14.52 11.90 11.09
N GLY A 406 15.84 11.88 11.26
CA GLY A 406 16.64 10.68 11.53
C GLY A 406 16.81 9.73 10.35
N ALA A 407 16.37 10.07 9.14
CA ALA A 407 16.67 9.30 7.94
C ALA A 407 18.17 9.38 7.64
N THR A 408 18.86 8.25 7.71
CA THR A 408 20.31 8.14 7.45
C THR A 408 20.67 7.30 6.24
N ASP A 409 19.75 6.43 5.80
CA ASP A 409 19.93 5.51 4.68
C ASP A 409 18.89 5.78 3.58
N GLY A 410 18.47 4.76 2.84
CA GLY A 410 17.42 4.85 1.83
C GLY A 410 16.01 5.01 2.42
N VAL A 411 15.04 5.26 1.54
CA VAL A 411 13.61 5.29 1.86
C VAL A 411 12.89 4.22 1.06
N ALA A 412 11.57 4.13 1.21
CA ALA A 412 10.71 3.43 0.27
C ALA A 412 9.45 4.26 0.04
N PHE A 413 9.07 4.44 -1.22
CA PHE A 413 7.79 5.04 -1.59
C PHE A 413 6.71 3.98 -1.84
N SER A 414 5.46 4.32 -1.53
CA SER A 414 4.30 3.54 -1.99
C SER A 414 4.19 3.63 -3.51
N GLY A 415 3.61 2.61 -4.14
CA GLY A 415 3.51 2.55 -5.60
C GLY A 415 2.65 3.66 -6.23
N ASP A 416 1.78 4.30 -5.46
CA ASP A 416 1.01 5.49 -5.84
C ASP A 416 1.76 6.82 -5.57
N GLY A 417 2.95 6.76 -4.98
CA GLY A 417 3.78 7.92 -4.62
C GLY A 417 3.24 8.76 -3.47
N SER A 418 2.20 8.31 -2.75
CA SER A 418 1.53 9.12 -1.71
C SER A 418 2.16 9.01 -0.33
N THR A 419 2.89 7.92 -0.05
CA THR A 419 3.46 7.59 1.25
C THR A 419 4.95 7.29 1.13
N VAL A 420 5.74 7.72 2.11
CA VAL A 420 7.17 7.39 2.24
C VAL A 420 7.42 6.71 3.58
N ALA A 421 8.29 5.70 3.59
CA ALA A 421 8.77 5.01 4.78
C ALA A 421 10.29 5.10 4.89
N TRP A 422 10.81 5.23 6.11
CA TRP A 422 12.24 5.22 6.41
C TRP A 422 12.53 4.68 7.80
N VAL A 423 13.78 4.32 8.05
CA VAL A 423 14.28 4.03 9.39
C VAL A 423 14.85 5.31 9.99
N SER A 424 14.30 5.75 11.12
CA SER A 424 14.78 6.90 11.86
C SER A 424 15.76 6.47 12.95
N THR A 425 16.98 7.03 12.91
CA THR A 425 18.04 6.84 13.91
C THR A 425 18.17 8.04 14.87
N ALA A 426 17.16 8.92 14.90
CA ALA A 426 17.17 10.11 15.77
C ALA A 426 17.04 9.78 17.28
N GLY A 427 16.58 8.57 17.62
CA GLY A 427 16.41 8.08 18.98
C GLY A 427 17.55 7.16 19.44
N ALA A 428 17.42 6.61 20.66
CA ALA A 428 18.37 5.62 21.19
C ALA A 428 18.33 4.28 20.44
N GLN A 429 17.23 4.00 19.73
CA GLN A 429 17.02 2.80 18.92
C GLN A 429 16.47 3.18 17.55
N PRO A 430 16.77 2.42 16.47
CA PRO A 430 16.20 2.65 15.16
C PRO A 430 14.69 2.41 15.19
N THR A 431 13.92 3.32 14.60
CA THR A 431 12.46 3.22 14.55
C THR A 431 11.97 3.29 13.11
N LEU A 432 11.07 2.40 12.74
CA LEU A 432 10.42 2.46 11.44
C LEU A 432 9.35 3.57 11.45
N VAL A 433 9.40 4.47 10.49
CA VAL A 433 8.52 5.64 10.39
C VAL A 433 7.88 5.69 9.00
N THR A 434 6.61 6.09 8.94
CA THR A 434 5.93 6.41 7.69
C THR A 434 5.35 7.82 7.73
N GLU A 435 5.21 8.44 6.56
CA GLU A 435 4.67 9.78 6.41
C GLU A 435 3.98 9.95 5.05
N PRO A 436 2.86 10.70 4.96
CA PRO A 436 2.34 11.14 3.67
C PRO A 436 3.32 12.11 2.99
N VAL A 437 3.69 11.85 1.74
CA VAL A 437 4.73 12.61 1.01
C VAL A 437 4.41 14.13 1.00
N GLY A 438 3.15 14.51 0.80
CA GLY A 438 2.72 15.92 0.78
C GLY A 438 2.47 16.57 2.15
N ARG A 439 2.65 15.88 3.29
CA ARG A 439 2.34 16.44 4.62
C ARG A 439 3.32 15.98 5.69
N ASP A 440 3.80 16.92 6.49
CA ASP A 440 4.61 16.63 7.68
C ASP A 440 3.74 16.02 8.79
N ALA A 441 3.52 14.71 8.69
CA ALA A 441 2.63 13.92 9.54
C ALA A 441 3.19 12.51 9.77
N SER A 442 4.42 12.45 10.29
CA SER A 442 5.13 11.19 10.57
C SER A 442 4.41 10.34 11.62
N ALA A 443 4.41 9.02 11.43
CA ALA A 443 3.90 8.02 12.36
C ALA A 443 4.91 6.87 12.55
N SER A 444 5.17 6.49 13.81
CA SER A 444 6.01 5.33 14.12
C SER A 444 5.25 4.03 13.91
N VAL A 445 5.88 3.04 13.26
CA VAL A 445 5.35 1.69 13.06
C VAL A 445 5.90 0.77 14.14
N SER A 446 5.03 -0.02 14.76
CA SER A 446 5.47 -1.02 15.75
C SER A 446 6.19 -2.17 15.03
N VAL A 447 7.35 -2.58 15.53
CA VAL A 447 8.11 -3.72 14.97
C VAL A 447 8.25 -4.83 16.03
N PRO A 448 8.29 -6.11 15.63
CA PRO A 448 8.34 -7.23 16.59
C PRO A 448 9.58 -7.27 17.48
N ASP A 449 10.70 -6.71 17.01
CA ASP A 449 11.97 -6.61 17.73
C ASP A 449 12.53 -5.19 17.53
N PRO A 450 12.28 -4.25 18.47
CA PRO A 450 12.64 -2.85 18.31
C PRO A 450 14.14 -2.58 18.47
N GLU A 451 14.93 -3.56 18.91
CA GLU A 451 16.39 -3.43 19.02
C GLU A 451 17.10 -3.95 17.76
N ALA A 452 16.40 -4.74 16.94
CA ALA A 452 16.94 -5.27 15.69
C ALA A 452 17.14 -4.18 14.62
N GLY A 453 18.20 -4.34 13.82
CA GLY A 453 18.44 -3.51 12.65
C GLY A 453 17.36 -3.73 11.58
N ILE A 454 16.92 -2.66 10.94
CA ILE A 454 15.88 -2.69 9.90
C ILE A 454 16.50 -2.22 8.58
N THR A 455 16.33 -3.02 7.52
CA THR A 455 16.83 -2.72 6.16
C THR A 455 15.83 -3.18 5.10
N SER A 456 16.13 -2.92 3.82
CA SER A 456 15.35 -3.41 2.66
C SER A 456 13.85 -3.09 2.75
N LEU A 457 13.52 -1.81 2.88
CA LEU A 457 12.13 -1.35 2.98
C LEU A 457 11.43 -1.45 1.62
N ALA A 458 10.14 -1.81 1.65
CA ALA A 458 9.25 -1.74 0.50
C ALA A 458 7.83 -1.44 0.95
N LEU A 459 7.15 -0.50 0.29
CA LEU A 459 5.72 -0.24 0.50
C LEU A 459 4.91 -0.88 -0.63
N ASN A 460 3.71 -1.34 -0.31
CA ASN A 460 2.76 -1.74 -1.34
C ASN A 460 2.19 -0.50 -2.06
N HIS A 461 1.37 -0.74 -3.09
CA HIS A 461 0.89 0.33 -3.97
C HIS A 461 0.17 1.47 -3.21
N ASP A 462 -0.66 1.15 -2.23
CA ASP A 462 -1.49 2.11 -1.47
C ASP A 462 -0.93 2.50 -0.10
N GLY A 463 0.27 2.04 0.26
CA GLY A 463 0.91 2.33 1.55
C GLY A 463 0.22 1.68 2.75
N THR A 464 -0.63 0.67 2.55
CA THR A 464 -1.31 -0.06 3.65
C THR A 464 -0.51 -1.25 4.18
N ALA A 465 0.55 -1.66 3.48
CA ALA A 465 1.45 -2.71 3.92
C ALA A 465 2.91 -2.35 3.64
N ILE A 466 3.79 -2.87 4.48
CA ILE A 466 5.24 -2.68 4.36
C ILE A 466 5.96 -4.02 4.48
N ALA A 467 7.04 -4.18 3.73
CA ALA A 467 7.98 -5.27 3.89
C ALA A 467 9.35 -4.70 4.30
N TYR A 468 10.02 -5.36 5.24
CA TYR A 468 11.34 -4.95 5.73
C TYR A 468 12.14 -6.16 6.23
N THR A 469 13.45 -6.13 6.02
CA THR A 469 14.37 -7.13 6.60
C THR A 469 14.72 -6.70 8.02
N LEU A 470 14.46 -7.59 8.97
CA LEU A 470 14.76 -7.44 10.39
C LEU A 470 15.98 -8.30 10.74
N THR A 471 17.02 -7.67 11.27
CA THR A 471 18.30 -8.30 11.64
C THR A 471 18.53 -8.15 13.15
N PRO A 472 18.15 -9.16 13.95
CA PRO A 472 18.39 -9.13 15.39
C PRO A 472 19.88 -9.20 15.71
N ASP A 473 20.27 -8.70 16.89
CA ASP A 473 21.64 -8.82 17.42
C ASP A 473 22.07 -10.29 17.55
N THR A 474 21.11 -11.17 17.82
CA THR A 474 21.32 -12.62 17.89
C THR A 474 20.24 -13.35 17.11
N GLY A 475 20.65 -14.15 16.12
CA GLY A 475 19.75 -14.94 15.28
C GLY A 475 19.91 -14.66 13.79
N ALA A 476 19.08 -15.33 12.99
CA ALA A 476 19.06 -15.11 11.54
C ALA A 476 18.18 -13.90 11.18
N ALA A 477 18.65 -13.10 10.24
CA ALA A 477 17.84 -12.05 9.63
C ALA A 477 16.62 -12.67 8.92
N LYS A 478 15.50 -11.94 8.90
CA LYS A 478 14.24 -12.40 8.31
C LYS A 478 13.50 -11.23 7.67
N LEU A 479 12.79 -11.49 6.59
CA LEU A 479 11.84 -10.55 6.02
C LEU A 479 10.54 -10.58 6.83
N VAL A 480 10.02 -9.40 7.15
CA VAL A 480 8.72 -9.22 7.79
C VAL A 480 7.82 -8.44 6.85
N VAL A 481 6.64 -8.97 6.57
CA VAL A 481 5.56 -8.26 5.88
C VAL A 481 4.54 -7.87 6.93
N ALA A 482 4.23 -6.58 7.07
CA ALA A 482 3.37 -6.06 8.12
C ALA A 482 2.30 -5.10 7.58
N GLN A 483 1.14 -5.06 8.26
CA GLN A 483 0.06 -4.11 7.99
C GLN A 483 0.39 -2.75 8.59
N LEU A 484 0.04 -1.68 7.89
CA LEU A 484 0.11 -0.30 8.38
C LEU A 484 -1.29 0.19 8.79
N PRO A 485 -1.37 1.06 9.82
CA PRO A 485 -0.26 1.59 10.63
C PRO A 485 0.13 0.68 11.82
N SER A 486 -0.55 -0.45 12.02
CA SER A 486 -0.40 -1.26 13.25
C SER A 486 0.97 -1.92 13.41
N GLY A 487 1.69 -2.16 12.31
CA GLY A 487 2.91 -2.95 12.30
C GLY A 487 2.69 -4.45 12.55
N THR A 488 1.43 -4.91 12.49
CA THR A 488 1.09 -6.31 12.73
C THR A 488 1.64 -7.19 11.59
N PRO A 489 2.49 -8.19 11.88
CA PRO A 489 3.03 -9.05 10.82
C PRO A 489 1.93 -9.90 10.15
N SER A 490 1.85 -9.82 8.83
CA SER A 490 1.00 -10.65 7.97
C SER A 490 1.74 -11.87 7.44
N ALA A 491 3.05 -11.78 7.20
CA ALA A 491 3.87 -12.89 6.73
C ALA A 491 5.34 -12.73 7.13
N ILE A 492 6.08 -13.84 7.17
CA ILE A 492 7.53 -13.88 7.42
C ILE A 492 8.24 -14.62 6.29
N GLY A 493 9.40 -14.12 5.86
CA GLY A 493 10.22 -14.71 4.81
C GLY A 493 11.72 -14.75 5.13
N PRO A 494 12.55 -15.25 4.20
CA PRO A 494 14.00 -15.24 4.33
C PRO A 494 14.54 -13.81 4.30
N ALA A 495 15.74 -13.59 4.84
CA ALA A 495 16.44 -12.31 4.70
C ALA A 495 16.61 -11.94 3.23
N THR A 496 16.34 -10.68 2.90
CA THR A 496 16.40 -10.19 1.53
C THR A 496 17.12 -8.85 1.42
N SER A 497 17.82 -8.66 0.30
CA SER A 497 18.52 -7.42 -0.04
C SER A 497 17.68 -6.44 -0.83
N SER A 498 16.59 -6.90 -1.46
CA SER A 498 15.65 -6.09 -2.22
C SER A 498 14.29 -6.79 -2.22
N ALA A 499 13.25 -6.05 -1.90
CA ALA A 499 11.87 -6.52 -1.93
C ALA A 499 11.01 -5.49 -2.66
N VAL A 500 10.07 -5.95 -3.47
CA VAL A 500 9.07 -5.09 -4.12
C VAL A 500 7.73 -5.79 -4.08
N PHE A 501 6.65 -5.08 -3.76
CA PHE A 501 5.29 -5.63 -3.80
C PHE A 501 4.78 -5.73 -5.23
N SER A 502 3.97 -6.75 -5.49
CA SER A 502 3.16 -6.79 -6.71
C SER A 502 2.22 -5.59 -6.73
N PRO A 503 1.80 -5.12 -7.92
CA PRO A 503 0.85 -4.01 -8.03
C PRO A 503 -0.47 -4.25 -7.25
N ARG A 504 -0.83 -5.51 -7.01
CA ARG A 504 -2.03 -5.89 -6.23
C ARG A 504 -1.75 -6.12 -4.73
N GLY A 505 -0.49 -6.14 -4.31
CA GLY A 505 -0.10 -6.40 -2.92
C GLY A 505 -0.31 -7.85 -2.46
N ASP A 506 -0.47 -8.80 -3.37
CA ASP A 506 -0.67 -10.23 -3.10
C ASP A 506 0.61 -11.06 -3.13
N ALA A 507 1.70 -10.50 -3.66
CA ALA A 507 3.01 -11.16 -3.74
C ALA A 507 4.16 -10.16 -3.57
N LEU A 508 5.36 -10.69 -3.37
CA LEU A 508 6.63 -9.97 -3.33
C LEU A 508 7.61 -10.55 -4.34
N ALA A 509 8.33 -9.69 -5.04
CA ALA A 509 9.56 -10.03 -5.73
C ALA A 509 10.72 -9.81 -4.76
N LEU A 510 11.61 -10.80 -4.63
CA LEU A 510 12.64 -10.83 -3.59
C LEU A 510 14.00 -11.14 -4.22
N LEU A 511 15.06 -10.52 -3.69
CA LEU A 511 16.44 -10.91 -3.93
C LEU A 511 17.06 -11.52 -2.67
N THR A 512 17.29 -12.82 -2.69
CA THR A 512 17.81 -13.58 -1.56
C THR A 512 19.21 -14.10 -1.86
N ALA A 513 20.04 -14.18 -0.82
CA ALA A 513 21.37 -14.78 -0.94
C ALA A 513 21.24 -16.31 -0.89
N SER A 514 21.84 -16.99 -1.85
CA SER A 514 21.97 -18.44 -1.91
C SER A 514 23.44 -18.86 -1.93
N SER A 515 23.72 -20.16 -1.80
CA SER A 515 25.10 -20.68 -1.83
C SER A 515 25.80 -20.45 -3.18
N GLY A 516 25.03 -20.20 -4.25
CA GLY A 516 25.51 -19.95 -5.61
C GLY A 516 25.58 -18.46 -6.00
N GLY A 517 25.20 -17.53 -5.12
CA GLY A 517 25.13 -16.09 -5.42
C GLY A 517 23.81 -15.47 -4.98
N MET A 518 23.33 -14.49 -5.74
CA MET A 518 22.01 -13.88 -5.52
C MET A 518 20.97 -14.56 -6.39
N GLU A 519 19.76 -14.72 -5.87
CA GLU A 519 18.64 -15.37 -6.56
C GLU A 519 17.38 -14.50 -6.50
N ALA A 520 16.68 -14.41 -7.63
CA ALA A 520 15.35 -13.82 -7.70
C ALA A 520 14.30 -14.86 -7.31
N GLN A 521 13.41 -14.48 -6.42
CA GLN A 521 12.30 -15.32 -5.94
C GLN A 521 10.99 -14.53 -5.99
N ARG A 522 9.88 -15.26 -6.13
CA ARG A 522 8.53 -14.71 -5.92
C ARG A 522 7.94 -15.31 -4.66
N GLY A 523 7.59 -14.47 -3.69
CA GLY A 523 6.90 -14.86 -2.46
C GLY A 523 5.42 -14.52 -2.50
N SER A 524 4.53 -15.51 -2.46
CA SER A 524 3.09 -15.28 -2.32
C SER A 524 2.73 -15.00 -0.87
N ILE A 525 1.91 -13.98 -0.62
CA ILE A 525 1.48 -13.58 0.73
C ILE A 525 0.30 -14.46 1.16
N PRO A 526 0.42 -15.25 2.24
CA PRO A 526 -0.64 -16.15 2.69
C PRO A 526 -1.93 -15.41 3.04
N GLY A 527 -3.08 -15.96 2.64
CA GLY A 527 -4.39 -15.35 2.88
C GLY A 527 -4.78 -14.30 1.83
N SER A 528 -3.86 -13.88 0.98
CA SER A 528 -4.17 -13.14 -0.25
C SER A 528 -4.61 -14.16 -1.32
N ALA A 529 -5.85 -14.06 -1.80
CA ALA A 529 -6.28 -14.90 -2.92
C ALA A 529 -5.48 -14.47 -4.17
N PRO A 530 -4.81 -15.39 -4.90
CA PRO A 530 -4.25 -15.05 -6.20
C PRO A 530 -5.41 -14.66 -7.11
N ALA A 531 -5.54 -13.37 -7.40
CA ALA A 531 -6.58 -12.90 -8.30
C ALA A 531 -6.26 -13.43 -9.71
N SER A 532 -7.29 -13.88 -10.43
CA SER A 532 -7.19 -14.11 -11.88
C SER A 532 -6.54 -12.88 -12.50
N THR A 533 -5.42 -13.07 -13.21
CA THR A 533 -4.64 -11.99 -13.82
C THR A 533 -5.55 -11.13 -14.70
N THR A 534 -5.91 -9.94 -14.23
CA THR A 534 -6.72 -8.98 -14.99
C THR A 534 -5.89 -8.15 -15.96
N ALA A 535 -4.56 -8.27 -15.89
CA ALA A 535 -3.62 -7.63 -16.82
C ALA A 535 -3.31 -8.61 -17.95
N ILE A 536 -3.35 -8.12 -19.19
CA ILE A 536 -3.05 -8.91 -20.39
C ILE A 536 -1.62 -9.42 -20.28
N PRO A 537 -1.38 -10.74 -20.34
CA PRO A 537 -0.04 -11.31 -20.36
C PRO A 537 0.80 -10.69 -21.46
N VAL A 538 2.08 -10.37 -21.19
CA VAL A 538 2.96 -9.69 -22.16
C VAL A 538 3.02 -10.46 -23.48
N GLY A 539 3.15 -11.79 -23.42
CA GLY A 539 3.14 -12.65 -24.61
C GLY A 539 1.81 -12.65 -25.39
N ALA A 540 0.68 -12.38 -24.74
CA ALA A 540 -0.60 -12.24 -25.42
C ALA A 540 -0.72 -10.87 -26.10
N ASN A 541 -0.25 -9.82 -25.43
CA ASN A 541 -0.24 -8.46 -25.97
C ASN A 541 0.72 -8.34 -27.18
N SER A 542 1.89 -8.99 -27.12
CA SER A 542 2.84 -9.01 -28.23
C SER A 542 2.28 -9.76 -29.44
N THR A 543 1.70 -10.95 -29.25
CA THR A 543 1.01 -11.68 -30.33
C THR A 543 -0.14 -10.86 -30.92
N LEU A 544 -0.98 -10.25 -30.07
CA LEU A 544 -2.12 -9.44 -30.51
C LEU A 544 -1.68 -8.29 -31.42
N ARG A 545 -0.67 -7.51 -31.00
CA ARG A 545 -0.16 -6.41 -31.80
C ARG A 545 0.48 -6.89 -33.10
N ALA A 546 1.34 -7.92 -33.03
CA ALA A 546 1.99 -8.47 -34.22
C ALA A 546 0.99 -8.99 -35.25
N PHE A 547 -0.12 -9.60 -34.79
CA PHE A 547 -1.19 -10.08 -35.63
C PHE A 547 -1.93 -8.92 -36.31
N VAL A 548 -2.38 -7.93 -35.54
CA VAL A 548 -3.16 -6.77 -36.03
C VAL A 548 -2.34 -5.90 -36.99
N ASP A 549 -1.04 -5.76 -36.74
CA ASP A 549 -0.09 -5.10 -37.64
C ASP A 549 0.07 -5.86 -38.96
N ALA A 550 0.19 -7.19 -38.90
CA ALA A 550 0.32 -8.02 -40.08
C ALA A 550 -0.95 -7.97 -40.95
N GLN A 551 -2.14 -7.84 -40.33
CA GLN A 551 -3.39 -7.62 -41.06
C GLN A 551 -3.39 -6.28 -41.81
N ALA A 552 -3.02 -5.18 -41.15
CA ALA A 552 -2.96 -3.87 -41.80
C ALA A 552 -1.97 -3.84 -42.98
N ARG A 553 -0.87 -4.60 -42.90
CA ARG A 553 0.13 -4.73 -43.98
C ARG A 553 -0.24 -5.75 -45.05
N GLY A 554 -1.28 -6.56 -44.84
CA GLY A 554 -1.61 -7.70 -45.71
C GLY A 554 -0.54 -8.80 -45.72
N ASP A 555 0.23 -8.93 -44.64
CA ASP A 555 1.36 -9.85 -44.52
C ASP A 555 0.91 -11.24 -44.05
N SER A 556 0.48 -12.06 -45.01
CA SER A 556 0.02 -13.44 -44.74
C SER A 556 1.13 -14.37 -44.21
N ALA A 557 2.40 -14.07 -44.49
CA ALA A 557 3.53 -14.84 -43.99
C ALA A 557 3.72 -14.67 -42.48
N THR A 558 3.44 -13.47 -41.95
CA THR A 558 3.45 -13.19 -40.51
C THR A 558 2.14 -13.62 -39.82
N LEU A 559 0.99 -13.56 -40.49
CA LEU A 559 -0.29 -14.01 -39.90
C LEU A 559 -0.33 -15.51 -39.62
N THR A 560 0.21 -16.32 -40.53
CA THR A 560 0.16 -17.79 -40.45
C THR A 560 0.76 -18.35 -39.14
N PRO A 561 2.00 -18.00 -38.74
CA PRO A 561 2.60 -18.52 -37.50
C PRO A 561 1.97 -17.97 -36.21
N LEU A 562 1.25 -16.85 -36.27
CA LEU A 562 0.55 -16.27 -35.12
C LEU A 562 -0.86 -16.87 -34.91
N THR A 563 -1.29 -17.76 -35.80
CA THR A 563 -2.64 -18.32 -35.84
C THR A 563 -2.61 -19.81 -35.54
N ALA A 564 -3.55 -20.29 -34.72
CA ALA A 564 -3.64 -21.71 -34.41
C ALA A 564 -4.20 -22.54 -35.57
N SER A 565 -3.88 -23.83 -35.60
CA SER A 565 -4.39 -24.78 -36.59
C SER A 565 -5.93 -24.87 -36.50
N GLY A 566 -6.61 -24.36 -37.52
CA GLY A 566 -8.08 -24.32 -37.59
C GLY A 566 -8.67 -22.91 -37.74
N VAL A 567 -7.85 -21.86 -37.57
CA VAL A 567 -8.24 -20.49 -37.90
C VAL A 567 -7.54 -20.07 -39.20
N ASP A 568 -8.31 -19.67 -40.19
CA ASP A 568 -7.78 -19.12 -41.45
C ASP A 568 -7.81 -17.59 -41.40
N ALA A 569 -6.78 -17.02 -40.80
CA ALA A 569 -6.67 -15.56 -40.64
C ALA A 569 -6.46 -14.85 -41.97
N ALA A 570 -5.69 -15.45 -42.89
CA ALA A 570 -5.40 -14.85 -44.18
C ALA A 570 -6.65 -14.74 -45.06
N ALA A 571 -7.53 -15.75 -45.07
CA ALA A 571 -8.77 -15.70 -45.84
C ALA A 571 -9.84 -14.80 -45.20
N ARG A 572 -9.82 -14.63 -43.88
CA ARG A 572 -10.82 -13.83 -43.15
C ARG A 572 -10.45 -12.36 -43.05
N THR A 573 -9.16 -12.01 -43.13
CA THR A 573 -8.73 -10.61 -43.07
C THR A 573 -9.20 -9.85 -44.32
N PRO A 574 -9.92 -8.73 -44.18
CA PRO A 574 -10.29 -7.90 -45.32
C PRO A 574 -9.07 -7.41 -46.11
N SER A 575 -9.18 -7.33 -47.43
CA SER A 575 -8.10 -6.81 -48.27
C SER A 575 -8.05 -5.28 -48.25
N ARG A 576 -6.88 -4.70 -48.57
CA ARG A 576 -6.65 -3.25 -48.74
C ARG A 576 -6.80 -2.41 -47.47
N LEU A 577 -6.60 -3.03 -46.31
CA LEU A 577 -6.49 -2.30 -45.04
C LEU A 577 -5.36 -1.28 -45.13
N SER A 578 -5.60 -0.14 -44.51
CA SER A 578 -4.66 0.98 -44.40
C SER A 578 -4.16 1.12 -42.97
N ARG A 579 -5.04 0.88 -41.99
CA ARG A 579 -4.77 1.05 -40.56
C ARG A 579 -5.55 0.01 -39.74
N SER A 580 -5.10 -0.23 -38.53
CA SER A 580 -5.79 -1.07 -37.55
C SER A 580 -5.53 -0.58 -36.13
N TYR A 581 -6.52 -0.74 -35.26
CA TYR A 581 -6.47 -0.31 -33.86
C TYR A 581 -7.01 -1.38 -32.94
N VAL A 582 -6.28 -1.70 -31.87
CA VAL A 582 -6.82 -2.50 -30.77
C VAL A 582 -7.66 -1.56 -29.90
N VAL A 583 -8.97 -1.76 -29.89
CA VAL A 583 -9.94 -0.91 -29.18
C VAL A 583 -10.05 -1.32 -27.71
N ASP A 584 -10.03 -2.63 -27.45
CA ASP A 584 -10.15 -3.22 -26.11
C ASP A 584 -9.51 -4.61 -26.08
N ALA A 585 -8.98 -5.02 -24.93
CA ALA A 585 -8.49 -6.37 -24.71
C ALA A 585 -8.57 -6.78 -23.23
N VAL A 586 -9.07 -8.00 -23.01
CA VAL A 586 -9.47 -8.47 -21.68
C VAL A 586 -9.05 -9.92 -21.49
N VAL A 587 -8.41 -10.22 -20.35
CA VAL A 587 -8.10 -11.59 -19.94
C VAL A 587 -9.35 -12.27 -19.40
N GLN A 588 -9.61 -13.49 -19.89
CA GLN A 588 -10.69 -14.35 -19.46
C GLN A 588 -10.25 -15.22 -18.27
N SER A 589 -11.22 -15.78 -17.55
CA SER A 589 -10.98 -16.61 -16.38
C SER A 589 -10.21 -17.91 -16.66
N ASP A 590 -10.18 -18.35 -17.91
CA ASP A 590 -9.41 -19.51 -18.38
C ASP A 590 -7.98 -19.16 -18.84
N GLY A 591 -7.58 -17.89 -18.70
CA GLY A 591 -6.28 -17.37 -19.13
C GLY A 591 -6.21 -17.02 -20.62
N SER A 592 -7.27 -17.22 -21.40
CA SER A 592 -7.35 -16.71 -22.77
C SER A 592 -7.54 -15.18 -22.77
N VAL A 593 -7.17 -14.51 -23.86
CA VAL A 593 -7.38 -13.06 -24.03
C VAL A 593 -8.39 -12.85 -25.14
N LYS A 594 -9.42 -12.04 -24.87
CA LYS A 594 -10.37 -11.58 -25.89
C LYS A 594 -10.08 -10.13 -26.22
N ALA A 595 -9.91 -9.82 -27.50
CA ALA A 595 -9.66 -8.46 -27.96
C ALA A 595 -10.69 -8.02 -29.01
N SER A 596 -10.98 -6.73 -29.03
CA SER A 596 -11.78 -6.05 -30.04
C SER A 596 -10.85 -5.13 -30.83
N VAL A 597 -10.88 -5.24 -32.15
CA VAL A 597 -10.00 -4.54 -33.08
C VAL A 597 -10.84 -3.87 -34.15
N GLU A 598 -10.47 -2.66 -34.54
CA GLU A 598 -11.06 -1.95 -35.67
C GLU A 598 -10.07 -1.95 -36.84
N LEU A 599 -10.53 -2.35 -38.01
CA LEU A 599 -9.76 -2.43 -39.24
C LEU A 599 -10.29 -1.39 -40.23
N ILE A 600 -9.40 -0.57 -40.80
CA ILE A 600 -9.78 0.60 -41.58
C ILE A 600 -9.15 0.57 -42.97
N VAL A 601 -9.96 0.88 -43.98
CA VAL A 601 -9.55 1.25 -45.33
C VAL A 601 -9.74 2.75 -45.48
N ASP A 602 -8.64 3.46 -45.74
CA ASP A 602 -8.68 4.92 -45.89
C ASP A 602 -9.50 5.33 -47.12
N PRO A 603 -10.17 6.49 -47.06
CA PRO A 603 -10.96 6.99 -48.17
C PRO A 603 -10.07 7.25 -49.38
N THR A 604 -10.58 6.95 -50.57
CA THR A 604 -9.98 7.42 -51.82
C THR A 604 -10.69 8.71 -52.26
N THR A 605 -10.16 9.42 -53.25
CA THR A 605 -10.78 10.67 -53.76
C THR A 605 -12.23 10.53 -54.21
N SER A 606 -12.74 9.30 -54.37
CA SER A 606 -14.10 9.00 -54.83
C SER A 606 -14.92 8.11 -53.86
N ALA A 607 -14.38 7.72 -52.70
CA ALA A 607 -15.06 6.80 -51.76
C ALA A 607 -14.80 7.19 -50.29
N SER A 608 -15.82 7.04 -49.45
CA SER A 608 -15.70 7.17 -47.99
C SER A 608 -14.78 6.09 -47.40
N ALA A 609 -14.25 6.35 -46.21
CA ALA A 609 -13.50 5.35 -45.46
C ALA A 609 -14.40 4.13 -45.20
N GLN A 610 -13.80 2.95 -45.09
CA GLN A 610 -14.52 1.73 -44.74
C GLN A 610 -13.91 1.10 -43.50
N ILE A 611 -14.77 0.59 -42.62
CA ILE A 611 -14.38 -0.03 -41.36
C ILE A 611 -14.90 -1.46 -41.26
N ALA A 612 -14.21 -2.28 -40.49
CA ALA A 612 -14.65 -3.60 -40.07
C ALA A 612 -14.27 -3.85 -38.61
N ASP A 613 -15.22 -4.32 -37.82
CA ASP A 613 -15.01 -4.75 -36.45
C ASP A 613 -14.50 -6.19 -36.43
N GLU A 614 -13.48 -6.44 -35.62
CA GLU A 614 -12.92 -7.74 -35.41
C GLU A 614 -12.90 -8.12 -33.93
N THR A 615 -13.28 -9.37 -33.65
CA THR A 615 -13.10 -9.98 -32.33
C THR A 615 -12.08 -11.10 -32.43
N LEU A 616 -11.03 -10.99 -31.63
CA LEU A 616 -9.95 -11.97 -31.51
C LEU A 616 -10.05 -12.74 -30.19
N THR A 617 -9.68 -14.01 -30.23
CA THR A 617 -9.41 -14.82 -29.04
C THR A 617 -8.02 -15.39 -29.14
N LEU A 618 -7.20 -15.16 -28.12
CA LEU A 618 -5.83 -15.63 -28.01
C LEU A 618 -5.73 -16.60 -26.86
N SER A 619 -5.03 -17.70 -27.05
CA SER A 619 -4.74 -18.65 -25.97
C SER A 619 -3.40 -19.33 -26.21
N THR A 620 -2.83 -19.87 -25.14
CA THR A 620 -1.60 -20.68 -25.20
C THR A 620 -1.92 -22.16 -25.04
N ALA A 621 -1.12 -23.03 -25.67
CA ALA A 621 -1.25 -24.49 -25.55
C ALA A 621 -0.75 -25.02 -24.19
N GLY A 622 -0.09 -24.18 -23.40
CA GLY A 622 0.39 -24.52 -22.06
C GLY A 622 1.44 -23.51 -21.57
N PRO A 623 1.91 -23.66 -20.31
CA PRO A 623 2.92 -22.76 -19.75
C PRO A 623 4.20 -22.71 -20.62
N GLY A 624 4.66 -21.50 -20.95
CA GLY A 624 5.87 -21.29 -21.78
C GLY A 624 5.67 -21.45 -23.30
N GLN A 625 4.47 -21.78 -23.77
CA GLN A 625 4.14 -21.77 -25.20
C GLN A 625 3.64 -20.38 -25.63
N PRO A 626 3.94 -19.93 -26.86
CA PRO A 626 3.48 -18.63 -27.35
C PRO A 626 1.96 -18.57 -27.40
N TYR A 627 1.41 -17.37 -27.21
CA TYR A 627 0.00 -17.13 -27.49
C TYR A 627 -0.22 -17.19 -28.99
N LEU A 628 -1.31 -17.85 -29.39
CA LEU A 628 -1.77 -17.91 -30.78
C LEU A 628 -3.21 -17.42 -30.85
N VAL A 629 -3.59 -16.83 -31.99
CA VAL A 629 -4.99 -16.52 -32.30
C VAL A 629 -5.73 -17.83 -32.56
N THR A 630 -6.61 -18.19 -31.62
CA THR A 630 -7.46 -19.39 -31.66
C THR A 630 -8.90 -19.09 -32.06
N GLY A 631 -9.30 -17.83 -32.07
CA GLY A 631 -10.60 -17.38 -32.56
C GLY A 631 -10.51 -16.06 -33.30
N LEU A 632 -11.20 -15.98 -34.44
CA LEU A 632 -11.24 -14.80 -35.31
C LEU A 632 -12.63 -14.62 -35.90
N LYS A 633 -13.25 -13.48 -35.62
CA LYS A 633 -14.51 -13.07 -36.23
C LYS A 633 -14.41 -11.63 -36.69
N VAL A 634 -14.54 -11.40 -37.99
CA VAL A 634 -14.56 -10.05 -38.58
C VAL A 634 -15.92 -9.77 -39.20
N THR A 635 -16.37 -8.52 -39.13
CA THR A 635 -17.53 -8.07 -39.91
C THR A 635 -17.11 -7.74 -41.35
N PRO A 636 -18.03 -7.78 -42.33
CA PRO A 636 -17.75 -7.23 -43.65
C PRO A 636 -17.40 -5.74 -43.56
N LEU A 637 -16.51 -5.28 -44.46
CA LEU A 637 -16.25 -3.86 -44.63
C LEU A 637 -17.55 -3.12 -44.96
N HIS A 638 -17.77 -2.03 -44.24
CA HIS A 638 -18.89 -1.13 -44.46
C HIS A 638 -18.40 0.31 -44.36
N ASN A 639 -19.17 1.25 -44.91
CA ASN A 639 -18.79 2.66 -44.86
C ASN A 639 -18.74 3.13 -43.41
N GLU A 640 -17.69 3.86 -43.07
CA GLU A 640 -17.56 4.52 -41.78
C GLU A 640 -18.79 5.41 -41.53
N SER A 641 -19.40 5.25 -40.36
CA SER A 641 -20.51 6.10 -39.96
C SER A 641 -20.02 7.51 -39.72
N SER A 642 -20.89 8.50 -39.92
CA SER A 642 -20.53 9.90 -39.68
C SER A 642 -20.59 10.29 -38.18
N GLY A 643 -21.14 9.43 -37.32
CA GLY A 643 -21.27 9.66 -35.88
C GLY A 643 -20.08 9.19 -35.03
N PRO A 644 -20.13 9.35 -33.69
CA PRO A 644 -19.00 9.05 -32.80
C PRO A 644 -18.57 7.58 -32.80
N HIS A 645 -17.26 7.32 -32.77
CA HIS A 645 -16.68 6.00 -32.56
C HIS A 645 -15.83 5.92 -31.28
N VAL A 646 -15.79 4.73 -30.68
CA VAL A 646 -14.94 4.43 -29.53
C VAL A 646 -13.56 4.05 -30.02
N VAL A 647 -12.54 4.83 -29.67
CA VAL A 647 -11.15 4.60 -30.11
C VAL A 647 -10.29 3.88 -29.08
N ASN A 648 -10.63 3.98 -27.80
CA ASN A 648 -9.87 3.31 -26.74
C ASN A 648 -10.74 3.08 -25.51
N VAL A 649 -10.57 1.93 -24.88
CA VAL A 649 -11.09 1.64 -23.54
C VAL A 649 -9.92 1.26 -22.65
N SER A 650 -9.70 2.04 -21.59
CA SER A 650 -8.71 1.73 -20.57
C SER A 650 -9.38 1.59 -19.20
N ARG A 651 -8.73 0.82 -18.33
CA ARG A 651 -9.17 0.61 -16.95
C ARG A 651 -8.06 0.95 -15.99
N THR A 652 -8.42 1.65 -14.92
CA THR A 652 -7.51 1.99 -13.83
C THR A 652 -8.17 1.65 -12.49
N ALA A 653 -7.52 0.83 -11.67
CA ALA A 653 -7.98 0.58 -10.32
C ALA A 653 -7.83 1.84 -9.47
N THR A 654 -8.76 2.10 -8.54
CA THR A 654 -8.69 3.24 -7.61
C THR A 654 -9.06 2.80 -6.20
N HIS A 655 -8.76 3.66 -5.22
CA HIS A 655 -9.06 3.43 -3.80
C HIS A 655 -10.56 3.14 -3.52
N ALA A 656 -11.47 3.71 -4.32
CA ALA A 656 -12.93 3.58 -4.16
C ALA A 656 -13.57 2.49 -5.07
N GLY A 657 -12.78 1.85 -5.94
CA GLY A 657 -13.26 0.88 -6.92
C GLY A 657 -12.37 0.88 -8.16
N PHE A 658 -12.93 1.17 -9.33
CA PHE A 658 -12.14 1.32 -10.55
C PHE A 658 -12.80 2.30 -11.51
N ILE A 659 -11.97 2.89 -12.36
CA ILE A 659 -12.35 3.81 -13.41
C ILE A 659 -12.19 3.09 -14.75
N VAL A 660 -13.16 3.27 -15.63
CA VAL A 660 -13.05 2.92 -17.05
C VAL A 660 -13.05 4.22 -17.84
N GLN A 661 -11.99 4.47 -18.60
CA GLN A 661 -11.89 5.62 -19.50
C GLN A 661 -12.20 5.15 -20.92
N ILE A 662 -13.13 5.83 -21.57
CA ILE A 662 -13.54 5.55 -22.96
C ILE A 662 -13.26 6.81 -23.77
N SER A 663 -12.35 6.72 -24.73
CA SER A 663 -12.02 7.82 -25.64
C SER A 663 -12.81 7.71 -26.93
N PHE A 664 -13.20 8.86 -27.48
CA PHE A 664 -13.95 8.99 -28.72
C PHE A 664 -13.17 9.80 -29.76
N ASP A 665 -13.40 9.49 -31.03
CA ASP A 665 -12.87 10.27 -32.16
C ASP A 665 -13.55 11.65 -32.32
N SER A 666 -14.77 11.77 -31.80
CA SER A 666 -15.68 12.90 -32.02
C SER A 666 -15.94 13.69 -30.73
N ASP A 667 -16.24 14.99 -30.91
CA ASP A 667 -16.71 15.85 -29.83
C ASP A 667 -18.16 15.47 -29.48
N LEU A 668 -18.36 14.91 -28.28
CA LEU A 668 -19.67 14.41 -27.84
C LEU A 668 -20.54 15.55 -27.33
N ASN A 669 -21.85 15.44 -27.52
CA ASN A 669 -22.80 16.28 -26.83
C ASN A 669 -22.89 15.84 -25.35
N PRO A 670 -22.39 16.64 -24.38
CA PRO A 670 -22.29 16.23 -22.98
C PRO A 670 -23.64 15.88 -22.35
N LEU A 671 -24.75 16.42 -22.86
CA LEU A 671 -26.10 16.13 -22.37
C LEU A 671 -26.57 14.71 -22.70
N THR A 672 -25.99 14.09 -23.72
CA THR A 672 -26.35 12.72 -24.14
C THR A 672 -25.50 11.65 -23.45
N VAL A 673 -24.36 12.03 -22.88
CA VAL A 673 -23.37 11.10 -22.31
C VAL A 673 -23.94 10.31 -21.12
N PRO A 674 -24.46 10.91 -20.03
CA PRO A 674 -24.87 10.13 -18.85
C PRO A 674 -25.98 9.10 -19.13
N GLY A 675 -26.87 9.40 -20.08
CA GLY A 675 -27.99 8.52 -20.45
C GLY A 675 -27.65 7.45 -21.48
N ALA A 676 -26.46 7.52 -22.11
CA ALA A 676 -26.04 6.57 -23.13
C ALA A 676 -25.27 5.37 -22.57
N PHE A 677 -24.80 5.42 -21.32
CA PHE A 677 -23.97 4.36 -20.75
C PHE A 677 -24.78 3.49 -19.80
N SER A 678 -24.58 2.17 -19.87
CA SER A 678 -25.14 1.23 -18.91
C SER A 678 -24.11 0.19 -18.52
N VAL A 679 -24.06 -0.15 -17.24
CA VAL A 679 -23.20 -1.21 -16.71
C VAL A 679 -24.09 -2.29 -16.10
N VAL A 680 -23.85 -3.54 -16.47
CA VAL A 680 -24.64 -4.69 -15.98
C VAL A 680 -23.69 -5.77 -15.45
N THR A 681 -23.98 -6.33 -14.28
CA THR A 681 -23.23 -7.47 -13.73
C THR A 681 -23.48 -8.76 -14.51
N ALA A 682 -22.65 -9.78 -14.32
CA ALA A 682 -22.84 -11.10 -14.94
C ALA A 682 -24.21 -11.72 -14.64
N ASP A 683 -24.79 -11.42 -13.48
CA ASP A 683 -26.10 -11.91 -13.03
C ASP A 683 -27.27 -11.07 -13.59
N GLY A 684 -27.00 -10.05 -14.40
CA GLY A 684 -28.00 -9.18 -15.02
C GLY A 684 -28.40 -7.95 -14.19
N THR A 685 -27.75 -7.70 -13.06
CA THR A 685 -28.04 -6.53 -12.21
C THR A 685 -27.47 -5.26 -12.84
N GLN A 686 -28.30 -4.25 -13.06
CA GLN A 686 -27.85 -2.95 -13.56
C GLN A 686 -27.18 -2.14 -12.44
N LEU A 687 -25.96 -1.66 -12.70
CA LEU A 687 -25.24 -0.73 -11.83
C LEU A 687 -25.50 0.71 -12.27
N MET A 688 -25.46 1.64 -11.32
CA MET A 688 -25.52 3.07 -11.59
C MET A 688 -24.12 3.67 -11.41
N PRO A 689 -23.28 3.72 -12.47
CA PRO A 689 -21.97 4.34 -12.38
C PRO A 689 -22.09 5.87 -12.36
N GLU A 690 -21.09 6.53 -11.78
CA GLU A 690 -20.88 7.96 -12.00
C GLU A 690 -20.17 8.12 -13.36
N ILE A 691 -20.70 9.00 -14.22
CA ILE A 691 -20.18 9.23 -15.57
C ILE A 691 -19.83 10.71 -15.71
N ALA A 692 -18.57 10.98 -16.04
CA ALA A 692 -18.09 12.30 -16.41
C ALA A 692 -17.59 12.31 -17.85
N TYR A 693 -17.66 13.44 -18.54
CA TYR A 693 -17.10 13.61 -19.87
C TYR A 693 -16.16 14.81 -19.89
N ASN A 694 -14.94 14.60 -20.38
CA ASN A 694 -13.98 15.65 -20.64
C ASN A 694 -13.97 15.95 -22.16
N PRO A 695 -14.47 17.12 -22.60
CA PRO A 695 -14.49 17.49 -24.01
C PRO A 695 -13.08 17.73 -24.57
N ASP A 696 -12.13 18.22 -23.77
CA ASP A 696 -10.78 18.54 -24.23
C ASP A 696 -10.00 17.28 -24.64
N SER A 697 -10.22 16.18 -23.92
CA SER A 697 -9.60 14.88 -24.21
C SER A 697 -10.53 13.91 -24.93
N ARG A 698 -11.77 14.33 -25.22
CA ARG A 698 -12.86 13.49 -25.77
C ARG A 698 -13.02 12.17 -25.02
N THR A 699 -12.89 12.21 -23.69
CA THR A 699 -12.88 10.99 -22.85
C THR A 699 -14.07 10.98 -21.91
N ALA A 700 -14.87 9.91 -21.95
CA ALA A 700 -15.84 9.60 -20.91
C ALA A 700 -15.17 8.76 -19.80
N VAL A 701 -15.42 9.13 -18.56
CA VAL A 701 -14.88 8.49 -17.36
C VAL A 701 -16.05 7.85 -16.62
N VAL A 702 -16.03 6.52 -16.52
CA VAL A 702 -17.05 5.73 -15.82
C VAL A 702 -16.46 5.23 -14.51
N THR A 703 -16.94 5.74 -13.39
CA THR A 703 -16.49 5.37 -12.04
C THR A 703 -17.41 4.32 -11.45
N LEU A 704 -16.83 3.17 -11.07
CA LEU A 704 -17.55 2.02 -10.54
C LEU A 704 -17.11 1.73 -9.10
N PRO A 705 -18.05 1.45 -8.17
CA PRO A 705 -17.74 1.22 -6.77
C PRO A 705 -17.15 -0.18 -6.54
N ARG A 706 -16.28 -0.29 -5.52
CA ARG A 706 -15.58 -1.52 -5.11
C ARG A 706 -16.47 -2.70 -4.72
N ALA A 707 -17.75 -2.46 -4.41
CA ALA A 707 -18.70 -3.52 -4.08
C ALA A 707 -19.08 -4.39 -5.30
N SER A 708 -18.74 -3.95 -6.50
CA SER A 708 -18.95 -4.71 -7.73
C SER A 708 -17.95 -5.86 -7.77
N THR A 709 -18.42 -7.11 -7.83
CA THR A 709 -17.54 -8.29 -8.01
C THR A 709 -17.93 -9.04 -9.28
N GLY A 710 -16.95 -9.68 -9.93
CA GLY A 710 -17.18 -10.47 -11.13
C GLY A 710 -17.20 -9.66 -12.44
N ARG A 711 -17.69 -10.29 -13.52
CA ARG A 711 -17.68 -9.71 -14.87
C ARG A 711 -18.80 -8.68 -15.02
N LEU A 712 -18.46 -7.52 -15.57
CA LEU A 712 -19.40 -6.47 -15.92
C LEU A 712 -19.45 -6.31 -17.45
N THR A 713 -20.63 -6.00 -17.96
CA THR A 713 -20.83 -5.59 -19.36
C THR A 713 -21.10 -4.09 -19.36
N LEU A 714 -20.20 -3.33 -19.95
CA LEU A 714 -20.36 -1.89 -20.18
C LEU A 714 -20.87 -1.71 -21.61
N THR A 715 -21.95 -0.95 -21.75
CA THR A 715 -22.57 -0.65 -23.03
C THR A 715 -22.63 0.85 -23.24
N VAL A 716 -22.23 1.31 -24.43
CA VAL A 716 -22.49 2.66 -24.94
C VAL A 716 -23.59 2.53 -25.99
N GLY A 717 -24.78 3.01 -25.65
CA GLY A 717 -25.98 2.86 -26.46
C GLY A 717 -26.11 3.91 -27.56
N SER A 718 -27.00 3.63 -28.52
CA SER A 718 -27.31 4.48 -29.68
C SER A 718 -27.96 5.83 -29.34
N ALA A 719 -28.21 6.11 -28.06
CA ALA A 719 -28.63 7.42 -27.58
C ALA A 719 -27.48 8.44 -27.54
N LEU A 720 -26.22 7.98 -27.60
CA LEU A 720 -25.05 8.87 -27.63
C LEU A 720 -25.02 9.68 -28.92
N ARG A 721 -24.81 11.00 -28.82
CA ARG A 721 -24.69 11.89 -29.98
C ARG A 721 -23.44 12.75 -29.92
N ASP A 722 -22.89 13.08 -31.08
CA ASP A 722 -21.89 14.13 -31.22
C ASP A 722 -22.53 15.53 -31.13
N VAL A 723 -21.70 16.57 -31.11
CA VAL A 723 -22.14 17.97 -31.14
C VAL A 723 -22.91 18.34 -32.42
N ASN A 724 -22.78 17.55 -33.48
CA ASN A 724 -23.51 17.72 -34.74
C ASN A 724 -24.86 16.94 -34.76
N GLY A 725 -25.23 16.27 -33.67
CA GLY A 725 -26.47 15.52 -33.53
C GLY A 725 -26.45 14.09 -34.10
N GLN A 726 -25.30 13.64 -34.60
CA GLN A 726 -25.11 12.33 -35.20
C GLN A 726 -24.96 11.26 -34.11
N ALA A 727 -25.66 10.14 -34.26
CA ALA A 727 -25.64 9.06 -33.28
C ALA A 727 -24.52 8.06 -33.57
N ILE A 728 -24.05 7.36 -32.53
CA ILE A 728 -23.24 6.16 -32.72
C ILE A 728 -24.02 5.13 -33.55
N ALA A 729 -23.37 4.53 -34.55
CA ALA A 729 -24.05 3.67 -35.54
C ALA A 729 -24.61 2.38 -34.94
N SER A 730 -23.88 1.80 -34.00
CA SER A 730 -24.21 0.57 -33.30
C SER A 730 -23.86 0.74 -31.82
N ALA A 731 -24.57 0.02 -30.94
CA ALA A 731 -24.19 0.04 -29.53
C ALA A 731 -22.81 -0.63 -29.36
N PHE A 732 -21.90 0.04 -28.66
CA PHE A 732 -20.60 -0.53 -28.32
C PHE A 732 -20.71 -1.33 -27.03
N HIS A 733 -20.12 -2.53 -27.00
CA HIS A 733 -20.13 -3.41 -25.84
C HIS A 733 -18.71 -3.85 -25.50
N THR A 734 -18.31 -3.67 -24.24
CA THR A 734 -17.05 -4.20 -23.69
C THR A 734 -17.31 -4.94 -22.39
N GLN A 735 -16.45 -5.91 -22.08
CA GLN A 735 -16.46 -6.61 -20.81
C GLN A 735 -15.36 -6.07 -19.92
N VAL A 736 -15.70 -5.75 -18.68
CA VAL A 736 -14.75 -5.28 -17.68
C VAL A 736 -14.86 -6.16 -16.45
N LEU A 737 -13.74 -6.66 -15.95
CA LEU A 737 -13.72 -7.41 -14.69
C LEU A 737 -13.74 -6.42 -13.53
N ALA A 738 -14.68 -6.58 -12.61
CA ALA A 738 -14.68 -5.85 -11.37
C ALA A 738 -13.49 -6.32 -10.50
N GLY A 739 -12.83 -5.35 -9.86
CA GLY A 739 -11.56 -5.55 -9.15
C GLY A 739 -11.70 -6.10 -7.75
#